data_AF-A0A8T4NZX7-F1
#
_entry.id   AF-A0A8T4NZX7-F1
#
_cell.length_a   1.000
_cell.length_b   1.000
_cell.length_c   1.000
_cell.angle_alpha   90.00
_cell.angle_beta   90.00
_cell.angle_gamma   90.00
#
_symmetry.space_group_name_H-M   'P 1'
#
loop_
_entity.id
_entity.type
_entity.pdbx_description
1 polymer ?
#
loop_
_entity_poly.entity_id
_entity_poly.type
_entity_poly.pdbx_seq_one_letter_code
_entity_poly.pdbx_strand_id
1 'polypeptide(L)'
;MENIKQICDEILEEIKKNNVETKRELNQIKLRILNRHKPNGKASHIPKNADIYFEASKEERQKLKEILSLKPVRTISGVAPIALMSEPYPCPHTMKGIGPCTYCPGGPGSAFGNVPQSYTGKEPSTRRAIRNNYDPYLIVFNRLEHYIAMGRVPDKAEIIIQGGTFTFFPRAYQEYFVKYALKAMNDFSKLFFEKNGNLDFAKLKKFFELPMAMSDDGNRIRRVQKKILHIKNMDLNDLEVRKNVDFIIFENNINNASDELKNSKQNEITVSEQKQELESIGNGIKNANLLAIKNIQNKIKTEDNQNLSLRQIQKENETSLIRCVGLTIETKSDFGKLYHGNLMLELGCTRVELGIQSIYDNVLEATNRGNSAADNIESIRTLKDLGFKINAHYMPGLPLTTKEMDLTGIKSLFESPDYKPDMLKIYPCMVMKGTKLYDDWKRGKFKPLTTLEAAEMIAEAKRFVPEYVRITRIQRDIPTYVTAGGVDRTNLRQYVEKLCTEKGIKCRCIRCREAGLNSIQNKNINLGNLKLKVLEYEASKGKEFFISAEDIENDVIFGYCRLRFPSQFLREEITKDSALIRELHVYSAAVQIGKKSDDSFQHKGVGKQLMAKAEEIAKEHKKSKIVVISGIGARQYFSRLMYNYDGHYMSKMLN
;
A
#
# COMPACT_ATOMS: atom_id res chain seq x y z
N MET A 1 5.52 -40.71 5.05
CA MET A 1 5.13 -39.32 4.71
C MET A 1 6.25 -38.43 5.21
N GLU A 2 7.12 -37.96 4.33
CA GLU A 2 8.30 -37.16 4.71
C GLU A 2 7.90 -35.79 5.24
N ASN A 3 8.57 -35.37 6.32
CA ASN A 3 8.34 -34.10 6.97
C ASN A 3 8.99 -33.00 6.14
N ILE A 4 8.25 -31.93 5.80
CA ILE A 4 8.81 -30.76 5.08
C ILE A 4 10.03 -30.18 5.80
N LYS A 5 10.07 -30.32 7.13
CA LYS A 5 11.19 -29.94 7.98
C LYS A 5 12.47 -30.68 7.59
N GLN A 6 12.40 -32.01 7.46
CA GLN A 6 13.55 -32.83 7.06
C GLN A 6 14.10 -32.40 5.71
N ILE A 7 13.22 -32.16 4.73
CA ILE A 7 13.62 -31.68 3.40
C ILE A 7 14.28 -30.28 3.50
N CYS A 8 13.78 -29.39 4.34
CA CYS A 8 14.38 -28.07 4.56
C CYS A 8 15.75 -28.17 5.24
N ASP A 9 15.90 -29.05 6.23
CA ASP A 9 17.16 -29.29 6.92
C ASP A 9 18.23 -29.83 5.95
N GLU A 10 17.88 -30.81 5.11
CA GLU A 10 18.78 -31.32 4.05
C GLU A 10 19.15 -30.24 3.02
N ILE A 11 18.20 -29.36 2.65
CA ILE A 11 18.48 -28.22 1.77
C ILE A 11 19.49 -27.27 2.43
N LEU A 12 19.34 -26.98 3.73
CA LEU A 12 20.26 -26.10 4.47
C LEU A 12 21.67 -26.69 4.57
N GLU A 13 21.78 -28.00 4.78
CA GLU A 13 23.08 -28.70 4.78
C GLU A 13 23.77 -28.64 3.41
N GLU A 14 23.05 -28.91 2.32
CA GLU A 14 23.60 -28.86 0.96
C GLU A 14 23.94 -27.42 0.53
N ILE A 15 23.21 -26.41 1.02
CA ILE A 15 23.55 -25.01 0.81
C ILE A 15 24.92 -24.68 1.45
N LYS A 16 25.16 -25.15 2.67
CA LYS A 16 26.44 -24.96 3.38
C LYS A 16 27.57 -25.71 2.69
N LYS A 17 27.34 -26.98 2.34
CA LYS A 17 28.36 -27.86 1.74
C LYS A 17 28.84 -27.33 0.38
N ASN A 18 27.93 -26.78 -0.43
CA ASN A 18 28.24 -26.33 -1.78
C ASN A 18 28.51 -24.81 -1.89
N ASN A 19 28.60 -24.07 -0.78
CA ASN A 19 28.75 -22.61 -0.76
C ASN A 19 27.82 -21.91 -1.77
N VAL A 20 26.52 -22.13 -1.65
CA VAL A 20 25.54 -21.63 -2.62
C VAL A 20 25.38 -20.12 -2.50
N GLU A 21 25.65 -19.41 -3.60
CA GLU A 21 25.57 -17.95 -3.66
C GLU A 21 24.45 -17.46 -4.59
N THR A 22 23.92 -18.32 -5.46
CA THR A 22 22.91 -17.94 -6.44
C THR A 22 21.55 -18.61 -6.24
N LYS A 23 20.49 -17.91 -6.68
CA LYS A 23 19.12 -18.48 -6.70
C LYS A 23 18.98 -19.67 -7.66
N ARG A 24 19.81 -19.73 -8.69
CA ARG A 24 19.80 -20.82 -9.68
C ARG A 24 20.28 -22.11 -9.03
N GLU A 25 21.40 -22.05 -8.32
CA GLU A 25 21.97 -23.17 -7.55
C GLU A 25 21.01 -23.62 -6.45
N LEU A 26 20.40 -22.69 -5.70
CA LEU A 26 19.38 -23.02 -4.70
C LEU A 26 18.22 -23.81 -5.30
N ASN A 27 17.71 -23.39 -6.47
CA ASN A 27 16.63 -24.10 -7.14
C ASN A 27 17.06 -25.49 -7.64
N GLN A 28 18.30 -25.65 -8.10
CA GLN A 28 18.85 -26.95 -8.48
C GLN A 28 18.95 -27.90 -7.28
N ILE A 29 19.40 -27.42 -6.12
CA ILE A 29 19.46 -28.20 -4.87
C ILE A 29 18.07 -28.62 -4.42
N LYS A 30 17.09 -27.69 -4.43
CA LYS A 30 15.69 -27.99 -4.11
C LYS A 30 15.14 -29.13 -4.96
N LEU A 31 15.35 -29.06 -6.28
CA LEU A 31 14.89 -30.10 -7.20
C LEU A 31 15.62 -31.43 -7.00
N ARG A 32 16.94 -31.39 -6.76
CA ARG A 32 17.76 -32.59 -6.54
C ARG A 32 17.33 -33.35 -5.28
N ILE A 33 17.20 -32.65 -4.15
CA ILE A 33 16.78 -33.25 -2.87
C ILE A 33 15.37 -33.79 -2.99
N LEU A 34 14.46 -33.02 -3.59
CA LEU A 34 13.08 -33.47 -3.82
C LEU A 34 13.00 -34.75 -4.66
N ASN A 35 13.87 -34.89 -5.67
CA ASN A 35 13.94 -36.10 -6.50
C ASN A 35 14.49 -37.31 -5.73
N ARG A 36 15.37 -37.13 -4.74
CA ARG A 36 15.82 -38.24 -3.86
C ARG A 36 14.68 -38.81 -3.04
N HIS A 37 13.84 -37.91 -2.52
CA HIS A 37 12.68 -38.24 -1.69
C HIS A 37 11.50 -38.82 -2.49
N LYS A 38 11.36 -38.46 -3.79
CA LYS A 38 10.30 -38.97 -4.67
C LYS A 38 10.77 -39.23 -6.11
N PRO A 39 11.47 -40.34 -6.39
CA PRO A 39 12.05 -40.61 -7.70
C PRO A 39 11.03 -40.90 -8.82
N ASN A 40 9.81 -41.35 -8.51
CA ASN A 40 8.81 -41.82 -9.51
C ASN A 40 7.39 -41.20 -9.37
N GLY A 41 7.23 -40.08 -8.64
CA GLY A 41 5.91 -39.47 -8.39
C GLY A 41 5.84 -37.99 -8.78
N LYS A 42 4.66 -37.49 -9.19
CA LYS A 42 4.42 -36.05 -9.28
C LYS A 42 4.62 -35.43 -7.89
N ALA A 43 5.66 -34.61 -7.73
CA ALA A 43 5.91 -33.90 -6.48
C ALA A 43 4.69 -33.04 -6.10
N SER A 44 4.12 -33.27 -4.93
CA SER A 44 2.92 -32.55 -4.46
C SER A 44 3.24 -31.14 -3.94
N HIS A 45 4.46 -30.89 -3.45
CA HIS A 45 4.88 -29.56 -2.98
C HIS A 45 6.41 -29.40 -2.98
N ILE A 46 6.93 -28.34 -3.61
CA ILE A 46 8.34 -27.93 -3.51
C ILE A 46 8.44 -26.97 -2.30
N PRO A 47 9.37 -27.18 -1.33
CA PRO A 47 9.57 -26.25 -0.23
C PRO A 47 9.82 -24.83 -0.73
N LYS A 48 9.01 -23.89 -0.28
CA LYS A 48 9.17 -22.47 -0.62
C LYS A 48 10.41 -21.93 0.08
N ASN A 49 10.95 -20.82 -0.41
CA ASN A 49 12.07 -20.18 0.28
C ASN A 49 11.72 -19.77 1.71
N ALA A 50 10.45 -19.45 1.97
CA ALA A 50 9.96 -19.15 3.30
C ALA A 50 10.07 -20.35 4.24
N ASP A 51 9.76 -21.57 3.79
CA ASP A 51 9.84 -22.78 4.61
C ASP A 51 11.28 -23.03 5.06
N ILE A 52 12.23 -22.92 4.13
CA ILE A 52 13.67 -23.04 4.42
C ILE A 52 14.13 -21.92 5.37
N TYR A 53 13.63 -20.69 5.17
CA TYR A 53 13.99 -19.54 6.01
C TYR A 53 13.51 -19.70 7.46
N PHE A 54 12.36 -20.35 7.70
CA PHE A 54 11.84 -20.61 9.06
C PHE A 54 12.49 -21.82 9.76
N GLU A 55 13.14 -22.72 9.02
CA GLU A 55 13.99 -23.76 9.61
C GLU A 55 15.42 -23.28 9.89
N ALA A 56 15.91 -22.30 9.12
CA ALA A 56 17.27 -21.80 9.25
C ALA A 56 17.59 -21.21 10.64
N SER A 57 18.80 -21.50 11.13
CA SER A 57 19.36 -20.88 12.34
C SER A 57 19.51 -19.36 12.17
N LYS A 58 19.76 -18.62 13.26
CA LYS A 58 19.91 -17.15 13.22
C LYS A 58 21.05 -16.75 12.28
N GLU A 59 22.16 -17.46 12.34
CA GLU A 59 23.36 -17.23 11.52
C GLU A 59 23.11 -17.58 10.04
N GLU A 60 22.42 -18.69 9.79
CA GLU A 60 22.02 -19.09 8.43
C GLU A 60 21.07 -18.07 7.81
N ARG A 61 20.07 -17.58 8.55
CA ARG A 61 19.16 -16.54 8.03
C ARG A 61 19.89 -15.27 7.62
N GLN A 62 20.96 -14.91 8.34
CA GLN A 62 21.78 -13.76 8.00
C GLN A 62 22.60 -14.00 6.73
N LYS A 63 23.22 -15.18 6.58
CA LYS A 63 24.00 -15.56 5.38
C LYS A 63 23.12 -15.79 4.15
N LEU A 64 21.97 -16.45 4.32
CA LEU A 64 21.10 -16.89 3.23
C LEU A 64 20.01 -15.86 2.86
N LYS A 65 20.02 -14.68 3.50
CA LYS A 65 19.04 -13.61 3.27
C LYS A 65 18.90 -13.26 1.79
N GLU A 66 20.01 -13.22 1.05
CA GLU A 66 20.03 -12.80 -0.35
C GLU A 66 19.45 -13.86 -1.31
N ILE A 67 19.76 -15.13 -1.06
CA ILE A 67 19.30 -16.24 -1.91
C ILE A 67 17.86 -16.66 -1.56
N LEU A 68 17.48 -16.63 -0.28
CA LEU A 68 16.15 -17.02 0.18
C LEU A 68 15.11 -15.89 0.01
N SER A 69 15.51 -14.62 -0.05
CA SER A 69 14.54 -13.54 -0.25
C SER A 69 13.85 -13.65 -1.62
N LEU A 70 12.53 -13.79 -1.60
CA LEU A 70 11.66 -13.90 -2.78
C LEU A 70 11.64 -12.59 -3.59
N LYS A 71 12.59 -12.48 -4.53
CA LYS A 71 12.92 -11.28 -5.32
C LYS A 71 13.28 -10.06 -4.43
N PRO A 72 14.14 -9.14 -4.89
CA PRO A 72 14.23 -7.83 -4.25
C PRO A 72 12.87 -7.15 -4.38
N VAL A 73 12.03 -7.23 -3.33
CA VAL A 73 10.78 -6.48 -3.27
C VAL A 73 11.15 -5.00 -3.26
N ARG A 74 10.45 -4.24 -4.13
CA ARG A 74 10.65 -2.82 -4.48
C ARG A 74 10.46 -1.82 -3.32
N THR A 75 10.68 -2.18 -2.07
CA THR A 75 10.71 -1.22 -0.96
C THR A 75 12.12 -0.64 -0.85
N ILE A 76 12.46 0.19 -1.84
CA ILE A 76 13.73 0.94 -1.90
C ILE A 76 13.81 1.95 -0.75
N SER A 77 12.66 2.46 -0.26
CA SER A 77 12.59 3.48 0.78
C SER A 77 12.59 2.95 2.22
N GLY A 78 12.74 1.64 2.44
CA GLY A 78 12.60 1.03 3.78
C GLY A 78 11.18 1.05 4.37
N VAL A 79 10.16 1.45 3.60
CA VAL A 79 8.74 1.44 4.04
C VAL A 79 8.00 0.28 3.41
N ALA A 80 7.33 -0.54 4.23
CA ALA A 80 6.60 -1.73 3.78
C ALA A 80 5.13 -1.41 3.40
N PRO A 81 4.71 -1.57 2.12
CA PRO A 81 3.34 -1.30 1.74
C PRO A 81 2.38 -2.41 2.19
N ILE A 82 1.34 -2.05 2.93
CA ILE A 82 0.27 -2.95 3.36
C ILE A 82 -1.00 -2.56 2.61
N ALA A 83 -1.19 -3.16 1.44
CA ALA A 83 -2.38 -2.96 0.64
C ALA A 83 -3.57 -3.74 1.22
N LEU A 84 -4.64 -3.01 1.53
CA LEU A 84 -5.90 -3.51 2.09
C LEU A 84 -7.03 -3.30 1.08
N MET A 85 -8.00 -4.21 1.10
CA MET A 85 -9.27 -4.02 0.40
C MET A 85 -10.41 -4.19 1.39
N SER A 86 -11.33 -3.24 1.37
CA SER A 86 -12.56 -3.31 2.14
C SER A 86 -13.53 -4.33 1.58
N GLU A 87 -14.58 -4.60 2.34
CA GLU A 87 -15.77 -5.32 1.88
C GLU A 87 -16.27 -4.69 0.56
N PRO A 88 -16.76 -5.50 -0.40
CA PRO A 88 -17.44 -4.96 -1.58
C PRO A 88 -18.59 -4.04 -1.18
N TYR A 89 -18.68 -2.88 -1.82
CA TYR A 89 -19.73 -1.89 -1.58
C TYR A 89 -20.17 -1.23 -2.89
N PRO A 90 -21.45 -0.85 -3.04
CA PRO A 90 -21.91 -0.17 -4.24
C PRO A 90 -21.15 1.12 -4.51
N CYS A 91 -20.93 1.40 -5.80
CA CYS A 91 -20.37 2.67 -6.23
C CYS A 91 -21.45 3.76 -6.09
N PRO A 92 -21.10 4.97 -5.63
CA PRO A 92 -22.05 6.08 -5.52
C PRO A 92 -22.78 6.38 -6.83
N HIS A 93 -22.14 6.19 -7.98
CA HIS A 93 -22.77 6.45 -9.29
C HIS A 93 -23.79 5.40 -9.69
N THR A 94 -23.52 4.13 -9.34
CA THR A 94 -24.52 3.07 -9.48
C THR A 94 -25.73 3.34 -8.59
N MET A 95 -25.50 3.86 -7.37
CA MET A 95 -26.59 4.27 -6.46
C MET A 95 -27.39 5.47 -6.97
N LYS A 96 -26.75 6.38 -7.72
CA LYS A 96 -27.39 7.55 -8.37
C LYS A 96 -28.06 7.24 -9.71
N GLY A 97 -28.09 5.97 -10.14
CA GLY A 97 -28.73 5.56 -11.41
C GLY A 97 -27.92 5.80 -12.69
N ILE A 98 -26.68 6.29 -12.59
CA ILE A 98 -25.77 6.53 -13.74
C ILE A 98 -25.24 5.20 -14.33
N GLY A 99 -25.20 4.16 -13.51
CA GLY A 99 -24.59 2.87 -13.85
C GLY A 99 -23.07 2.81 -13.56
N PRO A 100 -22.43 1.66 -13.79
CA PRO A 100 -20.98 1.51 -13.60
C PRO A 100 -20.20 2.22 -14.71
N CYS A 101 -18.96 2.63 -14.42
CA CYS A 101 -18.04 3.13 -15.47
C CYS A 101 -17.84 2.04 -16.53
N THR A 102 -17.77 2.41 -17.80
CA THR A 102 -17.82 1.47 -18.94
C THR A 102 -16.72 0.41 -18.93
N TYR A 103 -15.59 0.70 -18.29
CA TYR A 103 -14.41 -0.15 -18.18
C TYR A 103 -14.23 -0.79 -16.79
N CYS A 104 -15.12 -0.54 -15.82
CA CYS A 104 -14.96 -1.02 -14.44
C CYS A 104 -15.44 -2.48 -14.29
N PRO A 105 -14.56 -3.45 -14.00
CA PRO A 105 -14.94 -4.88 -13.97
C PRO A 105 -15.63 -5.33 -12.68
N GLY A 106 -15.39 -4.63 -11.56
CA GLY A 106 -15.76 -5.09 -10.23
C GLY A 106 -17.02 -4.44 -9.67
N GLY A 107 -17.28 -4.70 -8.40
CA GLY A 107 -18.46 -4.25 -7.67
C GLY A 107 -19.37 -5.41 -7.23
N PRO A 108 -20.29 -5.17 -6.29
CA PRO A 108 -21.29 -6.18 -5.90
C PRO A 108 -22.10 -6.66 -7.12
N GLY A 109 -22.24 -7.97 -7.28
CA GLY A 109 -22.99 -8.57 -8.39
C GLY A 109 -22.34 -8.42 -9.77
N SER A 110 -21.06 -8.06 -9.86
CA SER A 110 -20.33 -8.00 -11.14
C SER A 110 -20.15 -9.38 -11.78
N ALA A 111 -19.65 -9.43 -13.03
CA ALA A 111 -19.27 -10.69 -13.68
C ALA A 111 -18.16 -11.47 -12.95
N PHE A 112 -17.48 -10.82 -12.00
CA PHE A 112 -16.48 -11.44 -11.12
C PHE A 112 -17.02 -11.75 -9.71
N GLY A 113 -18.34 -11.63 -9.51
CA GLY A 113 -19.02 -11.82 -8.23
C GLY A 113 -18.94 -10.58 -7.33
N ASN A 114 -19.02 -10.80 -6.02
CA ASN A 114 -18.93 -9.74 -5.01
C ASN A 114 -17.47 -9.41 -4.72
N VAL A 115 -16.91 -8.49 -5.51
CA VAL A 115 -15.53 -8.02 -5.40
C VAL A 115 -15.49 -6.49 -5.26
N PRO A 116 -14.43 -5.92 -4.66
CA PRO A 116 -14.25 -4.48 -4.58
C PRO A 116 -14.31 -3.80 -5.95
N GLN A 117 -14.73 -2.54 -5.95
CA GLN A 117 -14.89 -1.76 -7.18
C GLN A 117 -13.59 -1.69 -7.97
N SER A 118 -13.70 -1.82 -9.30
CA SER A 118 -12.57 -1.83 -10.24
C SER A 118 -11.61 -3.03 -10.17
N TYR A 119 -11.91 -4.08 -9.37
CA TYR A 119 -11.09 -5.30 -9.23
C TYR A 119 -11.81 -6.55 -9.72
N THR A 120 -11.06 -7.63 -9.97
CA THR A 120 -11.57 -8.89 -10.55
C THR A 120 -11.59 -10.05 -9.55
N GLY A 121 -11.07 -9.86 -8.34
CA GLY A 121 -10.93 -10.93 -7.35
C GLY A 121 -9.70 -11.81 -7.57
N LYS A 122 -8.93 -11.57 -8.63
CA LYS A 122 -7.77 -12.40 -9.03
C LYS A 122 -6.43 -11.73 -8.71
N GLU A 123 -6.44 -10.44 -8.40
CA GLU A 123 -5.28 -9.67 -7.99
C GLU A 123 -4.73 -10.18 -6.64
N PRO A 124 -3.41 -10.13 -6.40
CA PRO A 124 -2.84 -10.63 -5.14
C PRO A 124 -3.42 -9.99 -3.87
N SER A 125 -3.72 -8.68 -3.88
CA SER A 125 -4.34 -8.00 -2.74
C SER A 125 -5.81 -8.42 -2.58
N THR A 126 -6.58 -8.51 -3.67
CA THR A 126 -7.99 -8.95 -3.60
C THR A 126 -8.12 -10.39 -3.14
N ARG A 127 -7.28 -11.31 -3.66
CA ARG A 127 -7.28 -12.70 -3.18
C ARG A 127 -6.94 -12.81 -1.70
N ARG A 128 -6.03 -11.97 -1.19
CA ARG A 128 -5.73 -11.91 0.23
C ARG A 128 -6.93 -11.41 1.03
N ALA A 129 -7.63 -10.39 0.54
CA ALA A 129 -8.79 -9.85 1.20
C ALA A 129 -9.93 -10.89 1.25
N ILE A 130 -10.24 -11.55 0.12
CA ILE A 130 -11.23 -12.64 0.04
C ILE A 130 -10.90 -13.75 1.03
N ARG A 131 -9.64 -14.21 1.07
CA ARG A 131 -9.22 -15.27 2.01
C ARG A 131 -9.40 -14.89 3.47
N ASN A 132 -9.35 -13.61 3.80
CA ASN A 132 -9.48 -13.08 5.15
C ASN A 132 -10.83 -12.38 5.36
N ASN A 133 -11.85 -12.71 4.56
CA ASN A 133 -13.22 -12.16 4.67
C ASN A 133 -13.25 -10.62 4.78
N TYR A 134 -12.36 -9.95 4.04
CA TYR A 134 -12.20 -8.50 4.05
C TYR A 134 -12.04 -7.89 5.47
N ASP A 135 -11.53 -8.66 6.43
CA ASP A 135 -11.24 -8.20 7.78
C ASP A 135 -9.86 -7.51 7.80
N PRO A 136 -9.79 -6.21 8.14
CA PRO A 136 -8.54 -5.45 8.12
C PRO A 136 -7.50 -6.01 9.10
N TYR A 137 -7.91 -6.52 10.26
CA TYR A 137 -7.03 -7.06 11.28
C TYR A 137 -6.33 -8.34 10.77
N LEU A 138 -7.12 -9.27 10.21
CA LEU A 138 -6.61 -10.49 9.58
C LEU A 138 -5.68 -10.21 8.39
N ILE A 139 -6.07 -9.28 7.51
CA ILE A 139 -5.27 -8.94 6.33
C ILE A 139 -3.90 -8.37 6.74
N VAL A 140 -3.85 -7.50 7.76
CA VAL A 140 -2.60 -6.92 8.27
C VAL A 140 -1.71 -8.00 8.88
N PHE A 141 -2.22 -8.84 9.79
CA PHE A 141 -1.46 -9.97 10.36
C PHE A 141 -0.87 -10.86 9.26
N ASN A 142 -1.69 -11.25 8.28
CA ASN A 142 -1.24 -12.07 7.17
C ASN A 142 -0.19 -11.36 6.30
N ARG A 143 -0.25 -10.03 6.16
CA ARG A 143 0.75 -9.28 5.38
C ARG A 143 2.07 -9.14 6.14
N LEU A 144 2.03 -8.93 7.45
CA LEU A 144 3.23 -8.86 8.29
C LEU A 144 3.96 -10.21 8.35
N GLU A 145 3.22 -11.30 8.56
CA GLU A 145 3.76 -12.66 8.49
C GLU A 145 4.43 -12.93 7.13
N HIS A 146 3.77 -12.58 6.02
CA HIS A 146 4.35 -12.73 4.70
C HIS A 146 5.65 -11.91 4.52
N TYR A 147 5.75 -10.69 5.08
CA TYR A 147 7.01 -9.94 5.00
C TYR A 147 8.15 -10.65 5.73
N ILE A 148 7.88 -11.15 6.93
CA ILE A 148 8.86 -11.87 7.75
C ILE A 148 9.29 -13.16 7.05
N ALA A 149 8.34 -13.89 6.45
CA ALA A 149 8.58 -15.07 5.64
C ALA A 149 9.46 -14.79 4.40
N MET A 150 9.51 -13.55 3.91
CA MET A 150 10.39 -13.11 2.83
C MET A 150 11.76 -12.62 3.33
N GLY A 151 12.05 -12.77 4.61
CA GLY A 151 13.29 -12.32 5.27
C GLY A 151 13.31 -10.82 5.58
N ARG A 152 12.14 -10.19 5.73
CA ARG A 152 12.01 -8.76 6.02
C ARG A 152 11.17 -8.53 7.26
N VAL A 153 11.76 -7.90 8.27
CA VAL A 153 11.04 -7.44 9.46
C VAL A 153 10.74 -5.96 9.26
N PRO A 154 9.47 -5.57 8.97
CA PRO A 154 9.14 -4.18 8.75
C PRO A 154 9.11 -3.41 10.08
N ASP A 155 9.83 -2.30 10.18
CA ASP A 155 9.75 -1.32 11.27
C ASP A 155 8.86 -0.11 10.90
N LYS A 156 8.72 0.14 9.60
CA LYS A 156 7.87 1.18 9.02
C LYS A 156 6.98 0.59 7.95
N ALA A 157 5.70 0.93 7.99
CA ALA A 157 4.73 0.49 7.00
C ALA A 157 3.85 1.65 6.52
N GLU A 158 3.35 1.51 5.30
CA GLU A 158 2.34 2.38 4.72
C GLU A 158 1.09 1.55 4.41
N ILE A 159 -0.03 1.89 5.04
CA ILE A 159 -1.33 1.29 4.72
C ILE A 159 -1.86 1.92 3.42
N ILE A 160 -2.36 1.09 2.51
CA ILE A 160 -2.95 1.54 1.25
C ILE A 160 -4.34 0.91 1.13
N ILE A 161 -5.39 1.70 1.30
CA ILE A 161 -6.77 1.26 1.15
C ILE A 161 -7.16 1.40 -0.33
N GLN A 162 -7.37 0.26 -0.97
CA GLN A 162 -7.68 0.14 -2.40
C GLN A 162 -9.18 -0.01 -2.64
N GLY A 163 -9.64 0.38 -3.84
CA GLY A 163 -11.05 0.20 -4.26
C GLY A 163 -11.68 1.45 -4.86
N GLY A 164 -11.10 2.62 -4.61
CA GLY A 164 -11.50 3.88 -5.25
C GLY A 164 -12.83 4.46 -4.80
N THR A 165 -13.55 3.83 -3.87
CA THR A 165 -14.84 4.35 -3.34
C THR A 165 -14.90 4.37 -1.82
N PHE A 166 -13.79 4.15 -1.12
CA PHE A 166 -13.77 3.99 0.35
C PHE A 166 -14.37 5.19 1.10
N THR A 167 -14.15 6.42 0.62
CA THR A 167 -14.67 7.63 1.26
C THR A 167 -16.19 7.80 1.12
N PHE A 168 -16.86 6.97 0.30
CA PHE A 168 -18.33 6.90 0.22
C PHE A 168 -18.95 5.94 1.24
N PHE A 169 -18.15 5.08 1.88
CA PHE A 169 -18.67 4.11 2.85
C PHE A 169 -19.20 4.83 4.10
N PRO A 170 -20.09 4.21 4.89
CA PRO A 170 -20.51 4.80 6.17
C PRO A 170 -19.30 5.16 7.05
N ARG A 171 -19.33 6.33 7.68
CA ARG A 171 -18.24 6.84 8.55
C ARG A 171 -17.78 5.78 9.57
N ALA A 172 -18.73 5.16 10.26
CA ALA A 172 -18.46 4.10 11.24
C ALA A 172 -17.65 2.93 10.64
N TYR A 173 -17.92 2.54 9.39
CA TYR A 173 -17.14 1.49 8.73
C TYR A 173 -15.72 1.96 8.40
N GLN A 174 -15.57 3.21 7.92
CA GLN A 174 -14.25 3.76 7.60
C GLN A 174 -13.35 3.80 8.86
N GLU A 175 -13.92 4.25 9.98
CA GLU A 175 -13.26 4.26 11.29
C GLU A 175 -12.93 2.87 11.78
N TYR A 176 -13.91 1.93 11.79
CA TYR A 176 -13.70 0.52 12.11
C TYR A 176 -12.54 -0.06 11.29
N PHE A 177 -12.53 0.19 9.97
CA PHE A 177 -11.58 -0.44 9.07
C PHE A 177 -10.14 0.02 9.34
N VAL A 178 -9.94 1.33 9.54
CA VAL A 178 -8.62 1.90 9.86
C VAL A 178 -8.20 1.55 11.29
N LYS A 179 -9.14 1.59 12.26
CA LYS A 179 -8.90 1.23 13.66
C LYS A 179 -8.30 -0.16 13.76
N TYR A 180 -8.95 -1.16 13.17
CA TYR A 180 -8.48 -2.54 13.26
C TYR A 180 -7.24 -2.81 12.40
N ALA A 181 -7.01 -2.06 11.32
CA ALA A 181 -5.75 -2.14 10.58
C ALA A 181 -4.55 -1.66 11.42
N LEU A 182 -4.69 -0.54 12.13
CA LEU A 182 -3.67 -0.01 13.03
C LEU A 182 -3.50 -0.89 14.27
N LYS A 183 -4.61 -1.35 14.87
CA LYS A 183 -4.58 -2.25 16.03
C LYS A 183 -3.80 -3.52 15.71
N ALA A 184 -3.98 -4.09 14.51
CA ALA A 184 -3.21 -5.26 14.10
C ALA A 184 -1.70 -5.00 14.06
N MET A 185 -1.25 -3.82 13.63
CA MET A 185 0.17 -3.46 13.66
C MET A 185 0.69 -3.33 15.11
N ASN A 186 -0.12 -2.73 15.98
CA ASN A 186 0.21 -2.57 17.40
C ASN A 186 0.31 -3.93 18.11
N ASP A 187 -0.71 -4.77 17.94
CA ASP A 187 -0.80 -6.08 18.58
C ASP A 187 0.27 -7.03 18.05
N PHE A 188 0.53 -7.03 16.74
CA PHE A 188 1.63 -7.80 16.17
C PHE A 188 2.97 -7.40 16.80
N SER A 189 3.19 -6.10 17.01
CA SER A 189 4.39 -5.59 17.68
C SER A 189 4.47 -6.07 19.13
N LYS A 190 3.37 -6.06 19.88
CA LYS A 190 3.32 -6.51 21.29
C LYS A 190 3.52 -8.02 21.42
N LEU A 191 3.03 -8.81 20.46
CA LEU A 191 3.04 -10.27 20.53
C LEU A 191 4.38 -10.87 20.11
N PHE A 192 4.99 -10.36 19.04
CA PHE A 192 6.12 -11.04 18.38
C PHE A 192 7.46 -10.34 18.53
N PHE A 193 7.53 -9.23 19.24
CA PHE A 193 8.79 -8.56 19.50
C PHE A 193 9.11 -8.53 20.99
N GLU A 194 10.38 -8.78 21.29
CA GLU A 194 10.94 -8.67 22.63
C GLU A 194 11.14 -7.20 23.03
N LYS A 195 11.37 -6.94 24.32
CA LYS A 195 11.64 -5.58 24.85
C LYS A 195 12.85 -4.89 24.18
N ASN A 196 13.81 -5.68 23.68
CA ASN A 196 15.00 -5.18 22.98
C ASN A 196 14.71 -4.83 21.49
N GLY A 197 13.48 -5.02 21.01
CA GLY A 197 13.07 -4.77 19.62
C GLY A 197 13.38 -5.90 18.64
N ASN A 198 13.91 -7.03 19.11
CA ASN A 198 14.15 -8.21 18.28
C ASN A 198 12.86 -9.00 18.09
N LEU A 199 12.72 -9.61 16.91
CA LEU A 199 11.59 -10.48 16.60
C LEU A 199 11.78 -11.86 17.27
N ASP A 200 10.80 -12.28 18.05
CA ASP A 200 10.70 -13.64 18.60
C ASP A 200 10.19 -14.60 17.50
N PHE A 201 11.15 -15.18 16.79
CA PHE A 201 10.87 -16.12 15.71
C PHE A 201 10.26 -17.42 16.21
N ALA A 202 10.58 -17.87 17.43
CA ALA A 202 10.06 -19.13 17.96
C ALA A 202 8.56 -19.00 18.24
N LYS A 203 8.16 -17.91 18.88
CA LYS A 203 6.76 -17.56 19.13
C LYS A 203 5.98 -17.35 17.84
N LEU A 204 6.55 -16.65 16.86
CA LEU A 204 5.93 -16.46 15.55
C LEU A 204 5.72 -17.80 14.83
N LYS A 205 6.76 -18.66 14.78
CA LYS A 205 6.69 -19.97 14.16
C LYS A 205 5.58 -20.83 14.77
N LYS A 206 5.46 -20.80 16.10
CA LYS A 206 4.40 -21.54 16.82
C LYS A 206 3.01 -20.96 16.56
N PHE A 207 2.86 -19.64 16.64
CA PHE A 207 1.58 -18.95 16.42
C PHE A 207 1.01 -19.22 15.03
N PHE A 208 1.85 -19.06 14.01
CA PHE A 208 1.47 -19.24 12.62
C PHE A 208 1.56 -20.70 12.16
N GLU A 209 1.91 -21.66 13.03
CA GLU A 209 2.05 -23.08 12.67
C GLU A 209 2.96 -23.26 11.43
N LEU A 210 4.19 -22.77 11.52
CA LEU A 210 5.21 -22.82 10.46
C LEU A 210 6.30 -23.86 10.80
N PRO A 211 6.92 -24.53 9.81
CA PRO A 211 6.68 -24.46 8.37
C PRO A 211 5.40 -25.25 7.99
N MET A 212 4.84 -24.98 6.81
CA MET A 212 3.57 -25.60 6.41
C MET A 212 3.74 -27.12 6.18
N ALA A 213 2.95 -27.96 6.86
CA ALA A 213 2.89 -29.38 6.54
C ALA A 213 2.42 -29.62 5.09
N MET A 214 2.99 -30.62 4.39
CA MET A 214 2.75 -30.86 2.97
C MET A 214 1.28 -31.24 2.62
N SER A 215 0.47 -31.58 3.61
CA SER A 215 -0.92 -32.05 3.48
C SER A 215 -1.97 -31.05 3.96
N ASP A 216 -1.58 -29.83 4.33
CA ASP A 216 -2.51 -28.88 4.97
C ASP A 216 -3.44 -28.20 3.94
N ASP A 217 -4.65 -28.74 3.88
CA ASP A 217 -5.79 -28.49 2.99
C ASP A 217 -6.64 -27.26 3.38
N GLY A 218 -6.02 -26.24 3.97
CA GLY A 218 -6.69 -25.01 4.41
C GLY A 218 -7.17 -25.04 5.88
N ASN A 219 -7.02 -26.16 6.58
CA ASN A 219 -7.35 -26.29 7.99
C ASN A 219 -6.45 -25.40 8.89
N ARG A 220 -5.15 -25.26 8.61
CA ARG A 220 -4.29 -24.27 9.32
C ARG A 220 -4.75 -22.85 9.14
N ILE A 221 -5.13 -22.45 7.92
CA ILE A 221 -5.55 -21.07 7.66
C ILE A 221 -6.72 -20.71 8.57
N ARG A 222 -7.69 -21.62 8.71
CA ARG A 222 -8.82 -21.46 9.63
C ARG A 222 -8.38 -21.39 11.10
N ARG A 223 -7.48 -22.27 11.55
CA ARG A 223 -6.95 -22.25 12.93
C ARG A 223 -6.22 -20.95 13.25
N VAL A 224 -5.32 -20.52 12.37
CA VAL A 224 -4.58 -19.25 12.51
C VAL A 224 -5.54 -18.06 12.50
N GLN A 225 -6.54 -18.06 11.61
CA GLN A 225 -7.57 -17.00 11.60
C GLN A 225 -8.37 -16.99 12.90
N LYS A 226 -8.75 -18.15 13.45
CA LYS A 226 -9.45 -18.24 14.75
C LYS A 226 -8.59 -17.66 15.88
N LYS A 227 -7.28 -18.01 15.92
CA LYS A 227 -6.30 -17.43 16.88
C LYS A 227 -6.23 -15.91 16.76
N ILE A 228 -6.13 -15.38 15.53
CA ILE A 228 -6.04 -13.92 15.28
C ILE A 228 -7.36 -13.20 15.62
N LEU A 229 -8.52 -13.79 15.33
CA LEU A 229 -9.81 -13.17 15.67
C LEU A 229 -10.06 -13.15 17.19
N HIS A 230 -9.59 -14.16 17.92
CA HIS A 230 -9.72 -14.21 19.37
C HIS A 230 -8.99 -13.04 20.05
N ILE A 231 -7.81 -12.65 19.56
CA ILE A 231 -7.06 -11.50 20.09
C ILE A 231 -7.59 -10.14 19.62
N LYS A 232 -8.39 -10.10 18.55
CA LYS A 232 -8.81 -8.84 17.88
C LYS A 232 -9.45 -7.86 18.84
N ASN A 233 -10.33 -8.33 19.73
CA ASN A 233 -11.08 -7.51 20.66
C ASN A 233 -10.50 -7.45 22.07
N MET A 234 -9.38 -8.12 22.31
CA MET A 234 -8.66 -8.08 23.59
C MET A 234 -7.83 -6.80 23.70
N ASP A 235 -7.71 -6.28 24.93
CA ASP A 235 -6.75 -5.23 25.26
C ASP A 235 -5.39 -5.85 25.61
N LEU A 236 -4.53 -5.94 24.60
CA LEU A 236 -3.16 -6.41 24.80
C LEU A 236 -2.30 -5.37 25.52
N ASN A 237 -2.80 -4.29 26.11
CA ASN A 237 -2.02 -3.47 27.05
C ASN A 237 -1.97 -4.11 28.44
N ASP A 238 -2.95 -4.95 28.77
CA ASP A 238 -3.01 -5.70 30.01
C ASP A 238 -2.00 -6.87 29.99
N LEU A 239 -1.15 -6.94 31.01
CA LEU A 239 -0.11 -7.96 31.18
C LEU A 239 -0.69 -9.36 31.43
N GLU A 240 -1.82 -9.45 32.13
CA GLU A 240 -2.50 -10.71 32.42
C GLU A 240 -3.16 -11.26 31.16
N VAL A 241 -3.81 -10.39 30.38
CA VAL A 241 -4.33 -10.74 29.05
C VAL A 241 -3.22 -11.24 28.14
N ARG A 242 -2.04 -10.60 28.12
CA ARG A 242 -0.90 -11.08 27.32
C ARG A 242 -0.41 -12.46 27.73
N LYS A 243 -0.31 -12.73 29.04
CA LYS A 243 0.10 -14.05 29.55
C LYS A 243 -0.92 -15.13 29.17
N ASN A 244 -2.21 -14.83 29.25
CA ASN A 244 -3.28 -15.73 28.86
C ASN A 244 -3.30 -15.97 27.34
N VAL A 245 -3.03 -14.94 26.54
CA VAL A 245 -2.84 -15.08 25.09
C VAL A 245 -1.65 -15.98 24.80
N ASP A 246 -0.54 -15.86 25.52
CA ASP A 246 0.59 -16.78 25.36
C ASP A 246 0.21 -18.22 25.73
N PHE A 247 -0.60 -18.45 26.76
CA PHE A 247 -1.13 -19.78 27.04
C PHE A 247 -1.96 -20.35 25.88
N ILE A 248 -2.88 -19.55 25.32
CA ILE A 248 -3.70 -19.91 24.15
C ILE A 248 -2.84 -20.21 22.91
N ILE A 249 -1.77 -19.44 22.69
CA ILE A 249 -0.85 -19.61 21.57
C ILE A 249 -0.03 -20.89 21.71
N PHE A 250 0.35 -21.27 22.93
CA PHE A 250 1.30 -22.35 23.18
C PHE A 250 0.64 -23.71 23.47
N GLU A 251 -0.59 -23.78 23.97
CA GLU A 251 -1.24 -25.05 24.35
C GLU A 251 -2.28 -25.59 23.34
N ASN A 252 -2.57 -24.88 22.24
CA ASN A 252 -3.53 -25.30 21.19
C ASN A 252 -4.97 -25.61 21.69
N ASN A 253 -5.30 -25.35 22.95
CA ASN A 253 -6.63 -25.60 23.53
C ASN A 253 -7.46 -24.32 23.57
N ILE A 254 -8.01 -23.92 22.42
CA ILE A 254 -9.02 -22.85 22.36
C ILE A 254 -10.28 -23.25 23.16
N ASN A 255 -10.53 -24.55 23.34
CA ASN A 255 -11.74 -25.08 23.99
C ASN A 255 -11.68 -25.10 25.53
N ASN A 256 -10.51 -24.96 26.17
CA ASN A 256 -10.40 -24.94 27.64
C ASN A 256 -10.30 -23.50 28.19
N ALA A 257 -9.74 -22.56 27.42
CA ALA A 257 -9.69 -21.15 27.81
C ALA A 257 -11.09 -20.47 27.80
N SER A 258 -12.06 -21.06 27.09
CA SER A 258 -13.46 -20.64 27.12
C SER A 258 -14.13 -20.91 28.47
N ASP A 259 -13.66 -21.86 29.27
CA ASP A 259 -14.31 -22.20 30.55
C ASP A 259 -13.87 -21.30 31.72
N GLU A 260 -12.65 -20.76 31.68
CA GLU A 260 -12.19 -19.78 32.69
C GLU A 260 -12.64 -18.33 32.39
N LEU A 261 -12.96 -18.01 31.13
CA LEU A 261 -13.47 -16.68 30.72
C LEU A 261 -15.00 -16.62 30.53
N LYS A 262 -15.72 -17.74 30.68
CA LYS A 262 -17.21 -17.77 30.66
C LYS A 262 -17.87 -16.93 31.76
N ASN A 263 -17.11 -16.45 32.75
CA ASN A 263 -17.57 -15.48 33.73
C ASN A 263 -17.44 -14.01 33.31
N SER A 264 -16.98 -13.71 32.09
CA SER A 264 -17.10 -12.37 31.48
C SER A 264 -17.78 -12.45 30.11
N LYS A 265 -18.96 -11.85 30.02
CA LYS A 265 -19.98 -11.98 28.97
C LYS A 265 -19.48 -11.88 27.50
N GLN A 266 -20.06 -12.79 26.70
CA GLN A 266 -20.49 -12.70 25.29
C GLN A 266 -19.48 -12.29 24.20
N ASN A 267 -19.02 -13.29 23.42
CA ASN A 267 -19.28 -13.42 21.97
C ASN A 267 -18.37 -14.52 21.37
N GLU A 268 -18.75 -15.78 21.57
CA GLU A 268 -18.29 -16.85 20.67
C GLU A 268 -19.19 -16.84 19.43
N ILE A 269 -18.73 -16.17 18.38
CA ILE A 269 -19.41 -16.24 17.09
C ILE A 269 -18.77 -17.35 16.26
N THR A 270 -19.53 -18.42 16.06
CA THR A 270 -19.18 -19.57 15.25
C THR A 270 -19.26 -19.19 13.76
N VAL A 271 -18.11 -19.18 13.09
CA VAL A 271 -17.95 -18.84 11.65
C VAL A 271 -18.83 -19.69 10.71
N SER A 272 -19.33 -20.83 11.18
CA SER A 272 -20.27 -21.69 10.44
C SER A 272 -21.72 -21.18 10.48
N GLU A 273 -22.16 -20.60 11.59
CA GLU A 273 -23.53 -20.11 11.77
C GLU A 273 -23.74 -18.78 11.05
N GLN A 274 -22.73 -17.89 11.05
CA GLN A 274 -22.74 -16.67 10.25
C GLN A 274 -22.94 -16.95 8.75
N LYS A 275 -22.41 -18.07 8.24
CA LYS A 275 -22.54 -18.42 6.83
C LYS A 275 -23.96 -18.86 6.47
N GLN A 276 -24.60 -19.63 7.35
CA GLN A 276 -26.01 -20.05 7.20
C GLN A 276 -26.99 -18.90 7.44
N GLU A 277 -26.69 -17.96 8.33
CA GLU A 277 -27.51 -16.76 8.57
C GLU A 277 -27.36 -15.72 7.43
N LEU A 278 -26.16 -15.59 6.85
CA LEU A 278 -25.94 -14.81 5.61
C LEU A 278 -26.64 -15.44 4.40
N GLU A 279 -26.71 -16.77 4.32
CA GLU A 279 -27.44 -17.51 3.29
C GLU A 279 -28.97 -17.40 3.49
N SER A 280 -29.48 -17.40 4.73
CA SER A 280 -30.92 -17.26 5.02
C SER A 280 -31.45 -15.83 4.78
N ILE A 281 -30.65 -14.79 5.05
CA ILE A 281 -30.97 -13.40 4.73
C ILE A 281 -30.89 -13.13 3.20
N GLY A 282 -30.05 -13.90 2.49
CA GLY A 282 -29.87 -13.81 1.04
C GLY A 282 -31.03 -14.41 0.23
N ASN A 283 -31.76 -15.37 0.78
CA ASN A 283 -32.83 -16.09 0.06
C ASN A 283 -34.04 -15.21 -0.30
N GLY A 284 -34.17 -14.00 0.25
CA GLY A 284 -35.24 -13.04 -0.08
C GLY A 284 -34.80 -11.81 -0.90
N ILE A 285 -33.50 -11.53 -1.05
CA ILE A 285 -33.01 -10.24 -1.58
C ILE A 285 -32.18 -10.47 -2.84
N LYS A 286 -32.77 -10.21 -4.01
CA LYS A 286 -32.11 -10.37 -5.33
C LYS A 286 -31.08 -9.28 -5.66
N ASN A 287 -30.95 -8.21 -4.87
CA ASN A 287 -30.09 -7.07 -5.19
C ASN A 287 -28.74 -7.14 -4.43
N ALA A 288 -27.66 -7.42 -5.17
CA ALA A 288 -26.30 -7.55 -4.62
C ALA A 288 -25.80 -6.27 -3.90
N ASN A 289 -26.25 -5.08 -4.29
CA ASN A 289 -25.88 -3.84 -3.62
C ASN A 289 -26.53 -3.73 -2.24
N LEU A 290 -27.79 -4.16 -2.08
CA LEU A 290 -28.46 -4.18 -0.78
C LEU A 290 -27.79 -5.19 0.17
N LEU A 291 -27.41 -6.36 -0.34
CA LEU A 291 -26.67 -7.35 0.44
C LEU A 291 -25.32 -6.80 0.92
N ALA A 292 -24.56 -6.14 0.02
CA ALA A 292 -23.31 -5.49 0.38
C ALA A 292 -23.47 -4.42 1.48
N ILE A 293 -24.54 -3.61 1.42
CA ILE A 293 -24.86 -2.63 2.47
C ILE A 293 -25.14 -3.30 3.80
N LYS A 294 -25.97 -4.35 3.80
CA LYS A 294 -26.30 -5.12 5.03
C LYS A 294 -25.07 -5.77 5.64
N ASN A 295 -24.18 -6.33 4.82
CA ASN A 295 -22.94 -6.96 5.30
C ASN A 295 -22.07 -5.96 6.07
N ILE A 296 -21.89 -4.75 5.54
CA ILE A 296 -21.14 -3.69 6.23
C ILE A 296 -21.81 -3.28 7.55
N GLN A 297 -23.14 -3.10 7.54
CA GLN A 297 -23.88 -2.75 8.75
C GLN A 297 -23.76 -3.84 9.83
N ASN A 298 -23.88 -5.11 9.44
CA ASN A 298 -23.72 -6.24 10.35
C ASN A 298 -22.30 -6.29 10.91
N LYS A 299 -21.27 -6.11 10.07
CA LYS A 299 -19.86 -6.12 10.50
C LYS A 299 -19.57 -5.06 11.56
N ILE A 300 -20.09 -3.84 11.37
CA ILE A 300 -19.97 -2.79 12.40
C ILE A 300 -20.66 -3.24 13.69
N LYS A 301 -21.90 -3.75 13.61
CA LYS A 301 -22.69 -4.11 14.79
C LYS A 301 -22.08 -5.27 15.59
N THR A 302 -21.53 -6.28 14.92
CA THR A 302 -21.09 -7.52 15.57
C THR A 302 -19.60 -7.54 15.90
N GLU A 303 -18.76 -6.83 15.16
CA GLU A 303 -17.31 -6.93 15.32
C GLU A 303 -16.64 -5.69 15.91
N ASP A 304 -17.33 -4.55 15.94
CA ASP A 304 -16.74 -3.31 16.40
C ASP A 304 -16.87 -3.13 17.93
N ASN A 305 -15.75 -3.28 18.64
CA ASN A 305 -15.70 -2.99 20.07
C ASN A 305 -15.75 -1.46 20.29
N GLN A 306 -16.90 -0.98 20.76
CA GLN A 306 -17.16 0.44 21.01
C GLN A 306 -16.31 1.03 22.16
N ASN A 307 -15.74 0.19 23.02
CA ASN A 307 -14.83 0.65 24.09
C ASN A 307 -13.45 1.05 23.55
N LEU A 308 -13.10 0.62 22.32
CA LEU A 308 -11.83 0.97 21.69
C LEU A 308 -12.04 2.12 20.70
N SER A 309 -11.47 3.29 21.01
CA SER A 309 -11.50 4.44 20.10
C SER A 309 -10.36 4.38 19.08
N LEU A 310 -10.61 4.89 17.86
CA LEU A 310 -9.57 5.05 16.85
C LEU A 310 -8.39 5.88 17.36
N ARG A 311 -8.66 6.97 18.09
CA ARG A 311 -7.63 7.88 18.62
C ARG A 311 -6.67 7.19 19.60
N GLN A 312 -7.18 6.30 20.46
CA GLN A 312 -6.34 5.50 21.36
C GLN A 312 -5.41 4.59 20.56
N ILE A 313 -5.95 3.87 19.57
CA ILE A 313 -5.16 2.97 18.72
C ILE A 313 -4.10 3.73 17.90
N GLN A 314 -4.44 4.94 17.41
CA GLN A 314 -3.49 5.81 16.75
C GLN A 314 -2.35 6.20 17.70
N LYS A 315 -2.64 6.64 18.92
CA LYS A 315 -1.63 7.02 19.93
C LYS A 315 -0.70 5.86 20.26
N GLU A 316 -1.23 4.64 20.40
CA GLU A 316 -0.42 3.44 20.58
C GLU A 316 0.51 3.16 19.39
N ASN A 317 0.08 3.45 18.15
CA ASN A 317 0.90 3.21 16.97
C ASN A 317 2.10 4.17 16.85
N GLU A 318 2.05 5.34 17.50
CA GLU A 318 3.14 6.33 17.48
C GLU A 318 4.44 5.79 18.08
N THR A 319 4.33 4.90 19.06
CA THR A 319 5.45 4.23 19.77
C THR A 319 5.63 2.76 19.42
N SER A 320 4.77 2.20 18.57
CA SER A 320 4.84 0.79 18.18
C SER A 320 6.15 0.45 17.44
N LEU A 321 6.57 -0.81 17.47
CA LEU A 321 7.77 -1.25 16.72
C LEU A 321 7.51 -1.26 15.22
N ILE A 322 6.28 -1.60 14.81
CA ILE A 322 5.83 -1.48 13.42
C ILE A 322 4.97 -0.22 13.31
N ARG A 323 5.57 0.84 12.77
CA ARG A 323 4.95 2.18 12.71
C ARG A 323 4.23 2.44 11.41
N CYS A 324 3.00 2.93 11.47
CA CYS A 324 2.26 3.41 10.31
C CYS A 324 2.74 4.82 9.95
N VAL A 325 3.75 4.91 9.08
CA VAL A 325 4.35 6.18 8.64
C VAL A 325 3.57 6.83 7.50
N GLY A 326 2.54 6.17 6.98
CA GLY A 326 1.64 6.71 5.98
C GLY A 326 0.37 5.87 5.85
N LEU A 327 -0.75 6.56 5.63
CA LEU A 327 -2.00 5.97 5.17
C LEU A 327 -2.36 6.61 3.83
N THR A 328 -2.63 5.76 2.84
CA THR A 328 -3.08 6.13 1.50
C THR A 328 -4.51 5.66 1.30
N ILE A 329 -5.39 6.55 0.82
CA ILE A 329 -6.78 6.21 0.47
C ILE A 329 -7.02 6.49 -1.02
N GLU A 330 -7.47 5.47 -1.75
CA GLU A 330 -7.94 5.60 -3.14
C GLU A 330 -9.39 6.12 -3.15
N THR A 331 -9.66 7.19 -3.91
CA THR A 331 -11.02 7.73 -4.07
C THR A 331 -11.30 8.34 -5.45
N LYS A 332 -12.57 8.69 -5.70
CA LYS A 332 -13.03 9.49 -6.85
C LYS A 332 -12.97 10.97 -6.49
N SER A 333 -12.77 11.83 -7.48
CA SER A 333 -12.61 13.28 -7.24
C SER A 333 -13.84 13.93 -6.63
N ASP A 334 -15.05 13.49 -6.98
CA ASP A 334 -16.31 13.93 -6.38
C ASP A 334 -16.48 13.48 -4.90
N PHE A 335 -15.67 12.51 -4.45
CA PHE A 335 -15.57 12.04 -3.06
C PHE A 335 -14.21 12.38 -2.41
N GLY A 336 -13.51 13.37 -2.97
CA GLY A 336 -12.26 13.94 -2.49
C GLY A 336 -12.37 15.44 -2.20
N LYS A 337 -13.53 15.88 -1.69
CA LYS A 337 -13.84 17.27 -1.33
C LYS A 337 -13.63 17.53 0.16
N LEU A 338 -13.93 18.75 0.65
CA LEU A 338 -13.61 19.19 2.02
C LEU A 338 -14.11 18.24 3.11
N TYR A 339 -15.39 17.86 3.06
CA TYR A 339 -15.97 16.90 4.02
C TYR A 339 -15.17 15.58 4.09
N HIS A 340 -14.88 15.00 2.92
CA HIS A 340 -14.12 13.75 2.81
C HIS A 340 -12.67 13.94 3.24
N GLY A 341 -12.06 15.08 2.92
CA GLY A 341 -10.71 15.46 3.35
C GLY A 341 -10.59 15.49 4.86
N ASN A 342 -11.54 16.11 5.56
CA ASN A 342 -11.58 16.14 7.02
C ASN A 342 -11.72 14.74 7.63
N LEU A 343 -12.61 13.90 7.09
CA LEU A 343 -12.71 12.51 7.52
C LEU A 343 -11.40 11.75 7.31
N MET A 344 -10.74 11.94 6.17
CA MET A 344 -9.43 11.33 5.91
C MET A 344 -8.35 11.81 6.89
N LEU A 345 -8.36 13.08 7.33
CA LEU A 345 -7.44 13.58 8.37
C LEU A 345 -7.69 12.89 9.71
N GLU A 346 -8.95 12.70 10.11
CA GLU A 346 -9.31 11.96 11.33
C GLU A 346 -8.76 10.52 11.32
N LEU A 347 -8.82 9.86 10.15
CA LEU A 347 -8.27 8.51 9.96
C LEU A 347 -6.73 8.45 10.01
N GLY A 348 -6.04 9.61 9.94
CA GLY A 348 -4.58 9.69 9.85
C GLY A 348 -4.04 9.51 8.44
N CYS A 349 -4.87 9.75 7.41
CA CYS A 349 -4.46 9.71 6.02
C CYS A 349 -3.42 10.80 5.72
N THR A 350 -2.45 10.49 4.86
CA THR A 350 -1.43 11.46 4.42
C THR A 350 -1.34 11.58 2.90
N ARG A 351 -1.86 10.59 2.16
CA ARG A 351 -1.85 10.57 0.70
C ARG A 351 -3.22 10.17 0.17
N VAL A 352 -3.71 10.92 -0.81
CA VAL A 352 -4.95 10.60 -1.52
C VAL A 352 -4.59 10.23 -2.95
N GLU A 353 -5.16 9.13 -3.43
CA GLU A 353 -5.05 8.74 -4.83
C GLU A 353 -6.38 9.00 -5.54
N LEU A 354 -6.37 9.93 -6.48
CA LEU A 354 -7.55 10.39 -7.18
C LEU A 354 -7.67 9.71 -8.53
N GLY A 355 -8.78 9.01 -8.75
CA GLY A 355 -9.15 8.47 -10.06
C GLY A 355 -9.61 9.57 -11.02
N ILE A 356 -8.70 10.38 -11.54
CA ILE A 356 -9.03 11.44 -12.52
C ILE A 356 -9.35 10.85 -13.90
N GLN A 357 -8.62 9.80 -14.29
CA GLN A 357 -8.72 9.01 -15.52
C GLN A 357 -8.44 9.78 -16.82
N SER A 358 -9.13 10.89 -17.03
CA SER A 358 -8.99 11.79 -18.17
C SER A 358 -9.19 13.24 -17.69
N ILE A 359 -8.67 14.19 -18.47
CA ILE A 359 -8.93 15.62 -18.27
C ILE A 359 -10.05 16.15 -19.19
N TYR A 360 -10.55 15.32 -20.10
CA TYR A 360 -11.53 15.71 -21.11
C TYR A 360 -12.94 15.29 -20.69
N ASP A 361 -13.86 16.23 -20.53
CA ASP A 361 -15.22 15.96 -20.05
C ASP A 361 -16.00 15.01 -20.97
N ASN A 362 -15.87 15.13 -22.29
CA ASN A 362 -16.50 14.22 -23.24
C ASN A 362 -16.04 12.76 -23.06
N VAL A 363 -14.79 12.52 -22.68
CA VAL A 363 -14.26 11.17 -22.37
C VAL A 363 -14.80 10.68 -21.03
N LEU A 364 -14.86 11.54 -20.02
CA LEU A 364 -15.40 11.21 -18.70
C LEU A 364 -16.90 10.86 -18.79
N GLU A 365 -17.66 11.61 -19.59
CA GLU A 365 -19.07 11.35 -19.89
C GLU A 365 -19.26 10.05 -20.66
N ALA A 366 -18.55 9.86 -21.78
CA ALA A 366 -18.65 8.66 -22.61
C ALA A 366 -18.27 7.35 -21.88
N THR A 367 -17.52 7.48 -20.78
CA THR A 367 -17.10 6.35 -19.93
C THR A 367 -17.95 6.18 -18.68
N ASN A 368 -19.03 6.94 -18.51
CA ASN A 368 -19.86 6.96 -17.30
C ASN A 368 -19.00 7.11 -16.04
N ARG A 369 -17.99 7.99 -16.09
CA ARG A 369 -17.06 8.18 -14.97
C ARG A 369 -17.75 8.76 -13.75
N GLY A 370 -18.73 9.64 -14.00
CA GLY A 370 -19.60 10.32 -13.05
C GLY A 370 -18.93 11.45 -12.26
N ASN A 371 -17.80 11.96 -12.74
CA ASN A 371 -17.19 13.21 -12.28
C ASN A 371 -16.69 14.01 -13.50
N SER A 372 -16.59 15.32 -13.35
CA SER A 372 -16.07 16.24 -14.38
C SER A 372 -14.58 16.52 -14.21
N ALA A 373 -13.99 17.20 -15.19
CA ALA A 373 -12.66 17.80 -15.09
C ALA A 373 -12.62 18.87 -13.99
N ALA A 374 -13.69 19.66 -13.84
CA ALA A 374 -13.83 20.63 -12.75
C ALA A 374 -13.80 19.95 -11.37
N ASP A 375 -14.43 18.76 -11.24
CA ASP A 375 -14.35 17.98 -10.00
C ASP A 375 -12.94 17.56 -9.66
N ASN A 376 -12.16 17.15 -10.67
CA ASN A 376 -10.75 16.79 -10.52
C ASN A 376 -9.97 18.00 -9.99
N ILE A 377 -10.13 19.17 -10.60
CA ILE A 377 -9.41 20.39 -10.23
C ILE A 377 -9.75 20.83 -8.80
N GLU A 378 -11.04 20.88 -8.46
CA GLU A 378 -11.49 21.28 -7.13
C GLU A 378 -11.00 20.31 -6.04
N SER A 379 -11.07 19.01 -6.31
CA SER A 379 -10.60 17.98 -5.37
C SER A 379 -9.11 18.08 -5.12
N ILE A 380 -8.30 18.24 -6.18
CA ILE A 380 -6.85 18.40 -6.06
C ILE A 380 -6.53 19.66 -5.23
N ARG A 381 -7.17 20.78 -5.52
CA ARG A 381 -6.98 22.04 -4.78
C ARG A 381 -7.30 21.87 -3.30
N THR A 382 -8.48 21.36 -3.00
CA THR A 382 -8.98 21.17 -1.64
C THR A 382 -8.03 20.29 -0.84
N LEU A 383 -7.62 19.15 -1.41
CA LEU A 383 -6.76 18.20 -0.72
C LEU A 383 -5.32 18.73 -0.56
N LYS A 384 -4.80 19.52 -1.51
CA LYS A 384 -3.53 20.22 -1.35
C LYS A 384 -3.58 21.26 -0.24
N ASP A 385 -4.66 22.04 -0.16
CA ASP A 385 -4.85 23.06 0.87
C ASP A 385 -5.14 22.47 2.27
N LEU A 386 -5.53 21.20 2.35
CA LEU A 386 -5.54 20.40 3.58
C LEU A 386 -4.18 19.72 3.88
N GLY A 387 -3.19 19.86 3.00
CA GLY A 387 -1.84 19.35 3.16
C GLY A 387 -1.56 17.99 2.51
N PHE A 388 -2.55 17.27 1.99
CA PHE A 388 -2.35 15.90 1.46
C PHE A 388 -1.37 15.83 0.28
N LYS A 389 -0.66 14.69 0.18
CA LYS A 389 0.01 14.26 -1.05
C LYS A 389 -1.03 13.78 -2.07
N ILE A 390 -0.90 14.17 -3.33
CA ILE A 390 -1.84 13.83 -4.40
C ILE A 390 -1.18 12.87 -5.40
N ASN A 391 -1.73 11.67 -5.52
CA ASN A 391 -1.41 10.73 -6.58
C ASN A 391 -2.56 10.68 -7.59
N ALA A 392 -2.36 11.26 -8.78
CA ALA A 392 -3.34 11.16 -9.84
C ALA A 392 -3.28 9.77 -10.49
N HIS A 393 -4.43 9.20 -10.83
CA HIS A 393 -4.53 8.02 -11.66
C HIS A 393 -5.11 8.41 -13.02
N TYR A 394 -4.29 8.29 -14.07
CA TYR A 394 -4.62 8.58 -15.46
C TYR A 394 -4.68 7.29 -16.27
N MET A 395 -5.68 7.18 -17.15
CA MET A 395 -5.94 6.00 -17.97
C MET A 395 -5.88 6.34 -19.46
N PRO A 396 -4.76 6.07 -20.15
CA PRO A 396 -4.68 6.25 -21.58
C PRO A 396 -5.40 5.13 -22.35
N GLY A 397 -5.87 5.43 -23.55
CA GLY A 397 -6.59 4.51 -24.43
C GLY A 397 -8.06 4.31 -24.02
N LEU A 398 -8.67 5.31 -23.37
CA LEU A 398 -10.10 5.31 -23.11
C LEU A 398 -10.89 5.50 -24.42
N PRO A 399 -12.21 5.19 -24.44
CA PRO A 399 -13.08 5.60 -25.53
C PRO A 399 -12.93 7.09 -25.86
N LEU A 400 -12.95 7.42 -27.17
CA LEU A 400 -12.79 8.78 -27.71
C LEU A 400 -11.40 9.42 -27.56
N THR A 401 -10.39 8.72 -27.04
CA THR A 401 -9.01 9.25 -26.99
C THR A 401 -8.15 8.74 -28.14
N THR A 402 -7.30 9.62 -28.68
CA THR A 402 -6.15 9.24 -29.53
C THR A 402 -4.85 9.27 -28.72
N LYS A 403 -3.76 8.74 -29.29
CA LYS A 403 -2.42 8.79 -28.69
C LYS A 403 -1.98 10.23 -28.40
N GLU A 404 -2.25 11.14 -29.32
CA GLU A 404 -1.93 12.57 -29.23
C GLU A 404 -2.74 13.25 -28.13
N MET A 405 -4.03 12.92 -28.02
CA MET A 405 -4.89 13.41 -26.93
C MET A 405 -4.39 12.94 -25.57
N ASP A 406 -3.98 11.68 -25.44
CA ASP A 406 -3.45 11.15 -24.18
C ASP A 406 -2.11 11.77 -23.79
N LEU A 407 -1.20 11.94 -24.75
CA LEU A 407 0.07 12.63 -24.50
C LEU A 407 -0.17 14.07 -24.06
N THR A 408 -1.07 14.78 -24.74
CA THR A 408 -1.47 16.15 -24.37
C THR A 408 -2.14 16.18 -23.00
N GLY A 409 -2.99 15.19 -22.70
CA GLY A 409 -3.67 15.07 -21.42
C GLY A 409 -2.68 14.89 -20.26
N ILE A 410 -1.73 13.95 -20.40
CA ILE A 410 -0.69 13.72 -19.39
C ILE A 410 0.22 14.95 -19.25
N LYS A 411 0.63 15.57 -20.36
CA LYS A 411 1.43 16.80 -20.35
C LYS A 411 0.71 17.93 -19.61
N SER A 412 -0.59 18.10 -19.86
CA SER A 412 -1.43 19.11 -19.21
C SER A 412 -1.53 18.93 -17.69
N LEU A 413 -1.50 17.68 -17.18
CA LEU A 413 -1.43 17.44 -15.72
C LEU A 413 -0.21 18.10 -15.07
N PHE A 414 0.88 18.26 -15.82
CA PHE A 414 2.13 18.81 -15.33
C PHE A 414 2.35 20.27 -15.70
N GLU A 415 1.70 20.78 -16.74
CA GLU A 415 1.85 22.16 -17.18
C GLU A 415 0.78 23.08 -16.60
N SER A 416 -0.49 22.66 -16.60
CA SER A 416 -1.57 23.44 -16.04
C SER A 416 -1.43 23.56 -14.51
N PRO A 417 -1.50 24.77 -13.94
CA PRO A 417 -1.45 24.98 -12.50
C PRO A 417 -2.65 24.31 -11.80
N ASP A 418 -3.76 24.03 -12.48
CA ASP A 418 -4.95 23.44 -11.86
C ASP A 418 -4.75 22.00 -11.36
N TYR A 419 -3.77 21.27 -11.91
CA TYR A 419 -3.49 19.88 -11.56
C TYR A 419 -2.18 19.74 -10.73
N LYS A 420 -1.02 19.71 -11.42
CA LYS A 420 0.32 19.52 -10.83
C LYS A 420 0.39 18.42 -9.75
N PRO A 421 -0.06 17.18 -9.99
CA PRO A 421 -0.08 16.15 -8.94
C PRO A 421 1.35 15.80 -8.50
N ASP A 422 1.54 15.36 -7.25
CA ASP A 422 2.87 14.96 -6.74
C ASP A 422 3.31 13.61 -7.31
N MET A 423 2.33 12.76 -7.63
CA MET A 423 2.54 11.40 -8.08
C MET A 423 1.56 11.07 -9.21
N LEU A 424 1.96 10.14 -10.08
CA LEU A 424 1.12 9.64 -11.17
C LEU A 424 1.13 8.11 -11.24
N LYS A 425 -0.07 7.52 -11.36
CA LYS A 425 -0.32 6.14 -11.81
C LYS A 425 -0.81 6.20 -13.24
N ILE A 426 -0.15 5.46 -14.13
CA ILE A 426 -0.54 5.39 -15.55
C ILE A 426 -0.97 3.95 -15.85
N TYR A 427 -2.27 3.74 -16.04
CA TYR A 427 -2.85 2.42 -16.31
C TYR A 427 -3.56 2.43 -17.66
N PRO A 428 -2.96 1.86 -18.72
CA PRO A 428 -3.64 1.72 -20.00
C PRO A 428 -5.01 1.05 -19.81
N CYS A 429 -6.00 1.56 -20.54
CA CYS A 429 -7.35 0.99 -20.52
C CYS A 429 -7.31 -0.45 -21.03
N MET A 430 -7.92 -1.36 -20.28
CA MET A 430 -7.97 -2.79 -20.59
C MET A 430 -9.43 -3.23 -20.68
N VAL A 431 -9.70 -4.18 -21.56
CA VAL A 431 -11.04 -4.73 -21.77
C VAL A 431 -11.24 -5.92 -20.82
N MET A 432 -12.33 -5.89 -20.06
CA MET A 432 -12.66 -6.91 -19.07
C MET A 432 -14.05 -7.50 -19.32
N LYS A 433 -14.18 -8.82 -19.19
CA LYS A 433 -15.48 -9.50 -19.34
C LYS A 433 -16.54 -8.90 -18.41
N GLY A 434 -17.77 -8.76 -18.90
CA GLY A 434 -18.89 -8.23 -18.12
C GLY A 434 -18.93 -6.71 -17.98
N THR A 435 -18.11 -5.98 -18.74
CA THR A 435 -18.14 -4.52 -18.81
C THR A 435 -18.77 -4.06 -20.13
N LYS A 436 -19.35 -2.86 -20.17
CA LYS A 436 -19.84 -2.26 -21.42
C LYS A 436 -18.74 -2.17 -22.49
N LEU A 437 -17.51 -1.87 -22.07
CA LEU A 437 -16.36 -1.79 -22.96
C LEU A 437 -16.04 -3.15 -23.63
N TYR A 438 -16.34 -4.27 -22.96
CA TYR A 438 -16.19 -5.59 -23.56
C TYR A 438 -17.23 -5.89 -24.64
N ASP A 439 -18.46 -5.41 -24.46
CA ASP A 439 -19.49 -5.53 -25.50
C ASP A 439 -19.15 -4.64 -26.71
N ASP A 440 -18.67 -3.43 -26.46
CA ASP A 440 -18.22 -2.52 -27.53
C ASP A 440 -17.01 -3.09 -28.28
N TRP A 441 -16.05 -3.69 -27.56
CA TRP A 441 -14.91 -4.40 -28.17
C TRP A 441 -15.36 -5.60 -29.02
N LYS A 442 -16.27 -6.44 -28.53
CA LYS A 442 -16.83 -7.57 -29.29
C LYS A 442 -17.53 -7.15 -30.57
N ARG A 443 -18.18 -5.98 -30.56
CA ARG A 443 -18.87 -5.41 -31.73
C ARG A 443 -17.93 -4.63 -32.66
N GLY A 444 -16.63 -4.61 -32.39
CA GLY A 444 -15.65 -3.84 -33.17
C GLY A 444 -15.73 -2.32 -32.97
N LYS A 445 -16.50 -1.83 -32.00
CA LYS A 445 -16.69 -0.40 -31.70
C LYS A 445 -15.57 0.20 -30.84
N PHE A 446 -14.71 -0.64 -30.25
CA PHE A 446 -13.60 -0.20 -29.42
C PHE A 446 -12.36 -1.07 -29.68
N LYS A 447 -11.20 -0.42 -29.83
CA LYS A 447 -9.89 -1.08 -29.97
C LYS A 447 -8.98 -0.59 -28.83
N PRO A 448 -8.61 -1.45 -27.86
CA PRO A 448 -7.69 -1.07 -26.79
C PRO A 448 -6.26 -0.94 -27.30
N LEU A 449 -5.43 -0.17 -26.57
CA LEU A 449 -3.99 -0.10 -26.81
C LEU A 449 -3.32 -1.46 -26.62
N THR A 450 -2.47 -1.84 -27.57
CA THR A 450 -1.55 -2.97 -27.43
C THR A 450 -0.44 -2.66 -26.42
N THR A 451 0.29 -3.68 -25.98
CA THR A 451 1.45 -3.51 -25.10
C THR A 451 2.49 -2.54 -25.66
N LEU A 452 2.77 -2.59 -26.96
CA LEU A 452 3.79 -1.74 -27.60
C LEU A 452 3.30 -0.28 -27.74
N GLU A 453 2.06 -0.08 -28.19
CA GLU A 453 1.46 1.27 -28.30
C GLU A 453 1.40 1.95 -26.93
N ALA A 454 0.97 1.22 -25.89
CA ALA A 454 0.95 1.73 -24.52
C ALA A 454 2.36 2.04 -24.02
N ALA A 455 3.35 1.17 -24.29
CA ALA A 455 4.73 1.40 -23.86
C ALA A 455 5.32 2.64 -24.54
N GLU A 456 5.06 2.81 -25.83
CA GLU A 456 5.55 3.95 -26.60
C GLU A 456 4.96 5.27 -26.11
N MET A 457 3.64 5.34 -25.95
CA MET A 457 2.97 6.53 -25.44
C MET A 457 3.48 6.88 -24.03
N ILE A 458 3.64 5.89 -23.13
CA ILE A 458 4.18 6.16 -21.78
C ILE A 458 5.64 6.61 -21.84
N ALA A 459 6.45 6.05 -22.75
CA ALA A 459 7.84 6.48 -22.93
C ALA A 459 7.92 7.94 -23.39
N GLU A 460 7.08 8.36 -24.34
CA GLU A 460 7.00 9.76 -24.79
C GLU A 460 6.49 10.69 -23.68
N ALA A 461 5.46 10.27 -22.94
CA ALA A 461 4.93 11.05 -21.81
C ALA A 461 6.00 11.33 -20.75
N LYS A 462 6.98 10.44 -20.57
CA LYS A 462 8.08 10.60 -19.61
C LYS A 462 9.03 11.77 -19.93
N ARG A 463 8.99 12.34 -21.14
CA ARG A 463 9.72 13.59 -21.49
C ARG A 463 9.21 14.79 -20.69
N PHE A 464 7.91 14.81 -20.39
CA PHE A 464 7.25 15.97 -19.78
C PHE A 464 7.15 15.88 -18.26
N VAL A 465 7.58 14.77 -17.66
CA VAL A 465 7.39 14.53 -16.23
C VAL A 465 8.36 15.39 -15.42
N PRO A 466 7.86 16.33 -14.60
CA PRO A 466 8.72 17.21 -13.83
C PRO A 466 9.50 16.47 -12.74
N GLU A 467 10.57 17.11 -12.29
CA GLU A 467 11.45 16.60 -11.24
C GLU A 467 10.76 16.35 -9.89
N TYR A 468 9.69 17.11 -9.58
CA TYR A 468 8.91 16.96 -8.35
C TYR A 468 7.88 15.81 -8.41
N VAL A 469 7.69 15.18 -9.57
CA VAL A 469 6.68 14.14 -9.77
C VAL A 469 7.28 12.75 -9.60
N ARG A 470 6.55 11.85 -8.95
CA ARG A 470 6.88 10.41 -8.90
C ARG A 470 5.90 9.57 -9.71
N ILE A 471 6.37 8.91 -10.78
CA ILE A 471 5.58 7.85 -11.44
C ILE A 471 5.59 6.61 -10.55
N THR A 472 4.49 6.35 -9.86
CA THR A 472 4.39 5.28 -8.86
C THR A 472 4.22 3.90 -9.50
N ARG A 473 3.33 3.79 -10.47
CA ARG A 473 3.09 2.55 -11.24
C ARG A 473 2.81 2.85 -12.71
N ILE A 474 3.25 1.91 -13.53
CA ILE A 474 2.94 1.78 -14.96
C ILE A 474 2.34 0.38 -15.04
N GLN A 475 1.03 0.29 -15.33
CA GLN A 475 0.20 -0.94 -15.28
C GLN A 475 -0.35 -1.38 -13.90
N ARG A 476 -1.55 -2.00 -13.92
CA ARG A 476 -2.23 -2.68 -12.80
C ARG A 476 -1.75 -4.12 -12.63
N ASP A 477 -1.75 -4.61 -11.39
CA ASP A 477 -1.38 -6.00 -11.08
C ASP A 477 -2.55 -6.99 -11.36
N ILE A 478 -3.12 -6.92 -12.56
CA ILE A 478 -4.20 -7.82 -13.01
C ILE A 478 -3.58 -8.98 -13.80
N PRO A 479 -3.89 -10.25 -13.49
CA PRO A 479 -3.40 -11.37 -14.27
C PRO A 479 -3.87 -11.30 -15.72
N THR A 480 -2.97 -11.50 -16.68
CA THR A 480 -3.23 -11.33 -18.12
C THR A 480 -4.28 -12.30 -18.67
N TYR A 481 -4.51 -13.45 -18.03
CA TYR A 481 -5.58 -14.37 -18.42
C TYR A 481 -6.99 -13.85 -18.10
N VAL A 482 -7.11 -12.77 -17.32
CA VAL A 482 -8.39 -12.15 -16.94
C VAL A 482 -8.82 -11.08 -17.94
N THR A 483 -7.85 -10.42 -18.60
CA THR A 483 -8.09 -9.39 -19.61
C THR A 483 -8.56 -10.01 -20.93
N ALA A 484 -9.61 -9.44 -21.53
CA ALA A 484 -10.09 -9.84 -22.84
C ALA A 484 -9.35 -9.13 -24.00
N GLY A 485 -8.79 -7.95 -23.73
CA GLY A 485 -8.03 -7.18 -24.71
C GLY A 485 -7.26 -6.02 -24.08
N GLY A 486 -6.25 -5.53 -24.79
CA GLY A 486 -5.34 -4.46 -24.36
C GLY A 486 -3.95 -4.98 -24.03
N VAL A 487 -3.29 -4.39 -23.03
CA VAL A 487 -1.96 -4.79 -22.58
C VAL A 487 -1.96 -6.23 -22.06
N ASP A 488 -1.15 -7.09 -22.68
CA ASP A 488 -1.11 -8.54 -22.48
C ASP A 488 0.20 -9.04 -21.81
N ARG A 489 1.05 -8.12 -21.35
CA ARG A 489 2.32 -8.40 -20.67
C ARG A 489 2.32 -7.79 -19.27
N THR A 490 2.87 -8.48 -18.27
CA THR A 490 2.93 -8.02 -16.87
C THR A 490 4.14 -7.16 -16.54
N ASN A 491 5.05 -6.98 -17.50
CA ASN A 491 6.31 -6.24 -17.36
C ASN A 491 6.34 -4.98 -18.25
N LEU A 492 5.21 -4.29 -18.46
CA LEU A 492 5.09 -3.10 -19.31
C LEU A 492 6.18 -2.05 -19.05
N ARG A 493 6.55 -1.86 -17.78
CA ARG A 493 7.63 -0.93 -17.37
C ARG A 493 8.97 -1.22 -18.05
N GLN A 494 9.33 -2.50 -18.28
CA GLN A 494 10.59 -2.86 -18.93
C GLN A 494 10.58 -2.45 -20.42
N TYR A 495 9.43 -2.57 -21.09
CA TYR A 495 9.27 -2.09 -22.47
C TYR A 495 9.40 -0.57 -22.53
N VAL A 496 8.74 0.15 -21.60
CA VAL A 496 8.89 1.61 -21.49
C VAL A 496 10.34 2.01 -21.26
N GLU A 497 11.05 1.34 -20.35
CA GLU A 497 12.46 1.62 -20.06
C GLU A 497 13.36 1.36 -21.27
N LYS A 498 13.14 0.25 -21.99
CA LYS A 498 13.84 -0.06 -23.24
C LYS A 498 13.62 1.03 -24.30
N LEU A 499 12.37 1.41 -24.54
CA LEU A 499 12.03 2.46 -25.51
C LEU A 499 12.60 3.82 -25.11
N CYS A 500 12.63 4.15 -23.82
CA CYS A 500 13.30 5.37 -23.37
C CYS A 500 14.78 5.36 -23.73
N THR A 501 15.48 4.23 -23.55
CA THR A 501 16.90 4.10 -23.94
C THR A 501 17.08 4.23 -25.45
N GLU A 502 16.31 3.48 -26.24
CA GLU A 502 16.41 3.48 -27.71
C GLU A 502 16.13 4.86 -28.32
N LYS A 503 15.20 5.62 -27.72
CA LYS A 503 14.82 6.97 -28.19
C LYS A 503 15.58 8.11 -27.49
N GLY A 504 16.59 7.82 -26.67
CA GLY A 504 17.35 8.84 -25.93
C GLY A 504 16.53 9.67 -24.94
N ILE A 505 15.44 9.11 -24.41
CA ILE A 505 14.52 9.78 -23.47
C ILE A 505 15.08 9.74 -22.05
N LYS A 506 15.62 10.87 -21.57
CA LYS A 506 16.03 11.03 -20.18
C LYS A 506 14.85 11.45 -19.29
N CYS A 507 14.28 10.50 -18.54
CA CYS A 507 13.22 10.78 -17.57
C CYS A 507 13.81 11.26 -16.23
N ARG A 508 13.39 12.44 -15.76
CA ARG A 508 13.87 13.05 -14.50
C ARG A 508 12.87 13.02 -13.35
N CYS A 509 11.82 12.21 -13.44
CA CYS A 509 10.90 11.98 -12.31
C CYS A 509 11.64 11.44 -11.08
N ILE A 510 11.09 11.65 -9.87
CA ILE A 510 11.67 11.20 -8.59
C ILE A 510 12.05 9.72 -8.63
N ARG A 511 11.15 8.86 -9.16
CA ARG A 511 11.39 7.42 -9.24
C ARG A 511 12.61 7.07 -10.10
N CYS A 512 12.98 7.86 -11.10
CA CYS A 512 14.15 7.56 -11.92
C CYS A 512 15.48 8.01 -11.29
N ARG A 513 15.40 8.81 -10.22
CA ARG A 513 16.55 9.42 -9.54
C ARG A 513 16.71 8.93 -8.09
N GLU A 514 15.74 8.21 -7.53
CA GLU A 514 15.73 7.84 -6.11
C GLU A 514 16.93 6.95 -5.72
N ALA A 515 17.68 7.38 -4.70
CA ALA A 515 18.79 6.62 -4.14
C ALA A 515 18.32 5.20 -3.72
N GLY A 516 19.15 4.19 -4.04
CA GLY A 516 18.86 2.78 -3.74
C GLY A 516 18.21 1.97 -4.87
N LEU A 517 17.96 2.58 -6.04
CA LEU A 517 17.64 1.81 -7.25
C LEU A 517 18.86 1.08 -7.80
N ASN A 518 18.68 -0.16 -8.28
CA ASN A 518 19.75 -0.95 -8.90
C ASN A 518 20.45 -0.22 -10.07
N SER A 519 19.72 0.61 -10.83
CA SER A 519 20.30 1.43 -11.92
C SER A 519 21.21 2.56 -11.44
N ILE A 520 21.21 2.85 -10.14
CA ILE A 520 21.98 3.92 -9.49
C ILE A 520 23.07 3.34 -8.58
N GLN A 521 22.96 2.06 -8.18
CA GLN A 521 23.94 1.38 -7.32
C GLN A 521 25.35 1.27 -7.93
N ASN A 522 25.48 1.35 -9.25
CA ASN A 522 26.77 1.29 -9.96
C ASN A 522 27.43 2.67 -10.16
N LYS A 523 26.83 3.75 -9.67
CA LYS A 523 27.46 5.08 -9.74
C LYS A 523 28.38 5.27 -8.52
N ASN A 524 29.55 5.87 -8.74
CA ASN A 524 30.42 6.34 -7.65
C ASN A 524 29.76 7.56 -7.00
N ILE A 525 28.83 7.29 -6.08
CA ILE A 525 28.10 8.33 -5.34
C ILE A 525 29.05 8.94 -4.31
N ASN A 526 29.31 10.23 -4.43
CA ASN A 526 30.03 10.98 -3.40
C ASN A 526 29.04 11.71 -2.48
N LEU A 527 28.84 11.17 -1.28
CA LEU A 527 27.91 11.72 -0.29
C LEU A 527 28.39 13.04 0.34
N GLY A 528 29.65 13.44 0.13
CA GLY A 528 30.20 14.72 0.61
C GLY A 528 29.69 15.96 -0.15
N ASN A 529 29.05 15.78 -1.31
CA ASN A 529 28.66 16.87 -2.23
C ASN A 529 27.13 17.08 -2.34
N LEU A 530 26.34 16.63 -1.36
CA LEU A 530 24.88 16.81 -1.39
C LEU A 530 24.50 18.30 -1.40
N LYS A 531 23.77 18.71 -2.44
CA LYS A 531 23.26 20.08 -2.60
C LYS A 531 21.76 20.12 -2.38
N LEU A 532 21.30 21.17 -1.70
CA LEU A 532 19.88 21.47 -1.60
C LEU A 532 19.45 22.26 -2.84
N LYS A 533 18.44 21.76 -3.54
CA LYS A 533 17.79 22.42 -4.67
C LYS A 533 16.37 22.78 -4.28
N VAL A 534 15.90 23.96 -4.70
CA VAL A 534 14.52 24.41 -4.51
C VAL A 534 13.89 24.64 -5.88
N LEU A 535 12.80 23.95 -6.16
CA LEU A 535 11.96 24.18 -7.33
C LEU A 535 10.63 24.77 -6.87
N GLU A 536 10.39 26.03 -7.24
CA GLU A 536 9.14 26.74 -6.99
C GLU A 536 8.19 26.59 -8.19
N TYR A 537 6.91 26.36 -7.92
CA TYR A 537 5.88 26.34 -8.96
C TYR A 537 4.48 26.65 -8.40
N GLU A 538 3.62 27.22 -9.24
CA GLU A 538 2.21 27.41 -8.91
C GLU A 538 1.43 26.11 -9.08
N ALA A 539 0.57 25.83 -8.10
CA ALA A 539 -0.36 24.72 -8.17
C ALA A 539 -1.64 25.00 -7.38
N SER A 540 -2.77 24.84 -8.05
CA SER A 540 -4.11 24.94 -7.48
C SER A 540 -4.31 26.27 -6.75
N LYS A 541 -3.92 27.37 -7.39
CA LYS A 541 -3.93 28.76 -6.88
C LYS A 541 -3.07 29.00 -5.62
N GLY A 542 -2.27 28.02 -5.21
CA GLY A 542 -1.27 28.16 -4.16
C GLY A 542 0.14 28.04 -4.75
N LYS A 543 1.14 28.17 -3.88
CA LYS A 543 2.55 28.11 -4.26
C LYS A 543 3.20 26.90 -3.62
N GLU A 544 3.88 26.09 -4.42
CA GLU A 544 4.60 24.89 -4.00
C GLU A 544 6.10 25.10 -4.10
N PHE A 545 6.84 24.52 -3.16
CA PHE A 545 8.28 24.45 -3.17
C PHE A 545 8.68 22.99 -2.98
N PHE A 546 9.32 22.43 -4.00
CA PHE A 546 9.95 21.12 -3.93
C PHE A 546 11.42 21.31 -3.57
N ILE A 547 11.75 21.01 -2.32
CA ILE A 547 13.10 21.14 -1.77
C ILE A 547 13.71 19.75 -1.81
N SER A 548 14.79 19.54 -2.56
CA SER A 548 15.44 18.22 -2.69
C SER A 548 16.90 18.27 -2.27
N ALA A 549 17.36 17.19 -1.67
CA ALA A 549 18.77 16.92 -1.41
C ALA A 549 19.29 15.97 -2.50
N GLU A 550 20.15 16.49 -3.37
CA GLU A 550 20.56 15.81 -4.60
C GLU A 550 22.09 15.76 -4.74
N ASP A 551 22.58 14.70 -5.36
CA ASP A 551 23.86 14.66 -6.07
C ASP A 551 23.58 15.11 -7.50
N ILE A 552 23.99 16.35 -7.81
CA ILE A 552 23.72 17.00 -9.10
C ILE A 552 24.49 16.32 -10.24
N GLU A 553 25.71 15.86 -9.98
CA GLU A 553 26.58 15.26 -10.99
C GLU A 553 26.00 13.92 -11.46
N ASN A 554 25.53 13.11 -10.50
CA ASN A 554 24.97 11.80 -10.78
C ASN A 554 23.44 11.81 -11.04
N ASP A 555 22.77 12.95 -10.89
CA ASP A 555 21.30 13.13 -10.99
C ASP A 555 20.56 12.15 -10.05
N VAL A 556 20.99 12.10 -8.77
CA VAL A 556 20.45 11.21 -7.72
C VAL A 556 19.82 12.03 -6.60
N ILE A 557 18.62 11.63 -6.16
CA ILE A 557 17.91 12.26 -5.04
C ILE A 557 17.96 11.39 -3.78
N PHE A 558 18.39 11.99 -2.67
CA PHE A 558 18.53 11.33 -1.35
C PHE A 558 17.38 11.65 -0.40
N GLY A 559 16.69 12.76 -0.64
CA GLY A 559 15.48 13.11 0.08
C GLY A 559 14.85 14.37 -0.49
N TYR A 560 13.62 14.65 -0.08
CA TYR A 560 12.92 15.86 -0.44
C TYR A 560 11.86 16.25 0.60
N CYS A 561 11.50 17.53 0.58
CA CYS A 561 10.41 18.13 1.32
C CYS A 561 9.48 18.88 0.35
N ARG A 562 8.17 18.73 0.52
CA ARG A 562 7.13 19.48 -0.20
C ARG A 562 6.54 20.53 0.73
N LEU A 563 6.87 21.79 0.50
CA LEU A 563 6.33 22.94 1.22
C LEU A 563 5.27 23.62 0.35
N ARG A 564 4.14 24.02 0.92
CA ARG A 564 3.06 24.71 0.23
C ARG A 564 2.61 25.94 1.00
N PHE A 565 2.35 27.03 0.28
CA PHE A 565 1.50 28.11 0.77
C PHE A 565 0.08 27.89 0.21
N PRO A 566 -0.89 27.58 1.10
CA PRO A 566 -2.21 27.18 0.65
C PRO A 566 -2.99 28.36 0.10
N SER A 567 -3.91 28.09 -0.83
CA SER A 567 -4.77 29.11 -1.42
C SER A 567 -6.05 29.34 -0.61
N GLN A 568 -6.40 28.37 0.24
CA GLN A 568 -7.56 28.37 1.12
C GLN A 568 -7.16 27.89 2.51
N PHE A 569 -7.78 28.44 3.54
CA PHE A 569 -7.53 28.14 4.95
C PHE A 569 -8.69 27.26 5.46
N LEU A 570 -8.65 25.98 5.10
CA LEU A 570 -9.80 25.07 5.19
C LEU A 570 -9.99 24.41 6.58
N ARG A 571 -9.12 24.75 7.53
CA ARG A 571 -9.01 24.16 8.88
C ARG A 571 -8.49 25.24 9.83
N GLU A 572 -8.91 25.19 11.10
CA GLU A 572 -8.51 26.19 12.12
C GLU A 572 -6.99 26.22 12.36
N GLU A 573 -6.31 25.08 12.15
CA GLU A 573 -4.87 24.96 12.31
C GLU A 573 -4.10 25.65 11.17
N ILE A 574 -4.75 25.87 10.03
CA ILE A 574 -4.16 26.41 8.79
C ILE A 574 -4.67 27.83 8.60
N THR A 575 -3.79 28.81 8.81
CA THR A 575 -4.11 30.24 8.67
C THR A 575 -3.37 30.87 7.49
N LYS A 576 -3.64 32.16 7.23
CA LYS A 576 -2.89 32.96 6.25
C LYS A 576 -1.38 33.00 6.52
N ASP A 577 -0.98 32.85 7.77
CA ASP A 577 0.42 32.90 8.21
C ASP A 577 1.07 31.51 8.25
N SER A 578 0.33 30.47 7.85
CA SER A 578 0.81 29.09 7.84
C SER A 578 1.48 28.70 6.51
N ALA A 579 2.55 27.92 6.61
CA ALA A 579 3.11 27.12 5.53
C ALA A 579 2.88 25.63 5.82
N LEU A 580 2.57 24.85 4.79
CA LEU A 580 2.22 23.43 4.92
C LEU A 580 3.37 22.56 4.44
N ILE A 581 3.90 21.68 5.29
CA ILE A 581 4.75 20.58 4.85
C ILE A 581 3.87 19.37 4.55
N ARG A 582 3.76 19.07 3.25
CA ARG A 582 2.89 18.02 2.69
C ARG A 582 3.58 16.66 2.67
N GLU A 583 4.90 16.65 2.57
CA GLU A 583 5.72 15.45 2.56
C GLU A 583 7.14 15.77 3.00
N LEU A 584 7.70 14.92 3.87
CA LEU A 584 9.14 14.79 4.07
C LEU A 584 9.51 13.34 3.77
N HIS A 585 10.41 13.12 2.81
CA HIS A 585 10.86 11.78 2.44
C HIS A 585 12.39 11.74 2.39
N VAL A 586 12.99 10.76 3.05
CA VAL A 586 14.44 10.53 3.02
C VAL A 586 14.67 9.07 2.65
N TYR A 587 15.43 8.85 1.59
CA TYR A 587 15.83 7.52 1.16
C TYR A 587 16.97 7.03 2.04
N SER A 588 16.85 5.83 2.59
CA SER A 588 18.00 5.09 3.11
C SER A 588 18.86 4.68 1.92
N ALA A 589 20.18 4.94 1.91
CA ALA A 589 21.05 4.22 0.98
C ALA A 589 20.76 2.73 1.15
N ALA A 590 20.33 2.09 0.06
CA ALA A 590 20.46 0.66 -0.01
C ALA A 590 21.96 0.37 0.19
N VAL A 591 22.29 -0.33 1.28
CA VAL A 591 23.65 -0.85 1.50
C VAL A 591 24.09 -1.51 0.21
N GLN A 592 25.20 -1.04 -0.36
CA GLN A 592 25.81 -1.67 -1.52
C GLN A 592 25.98 -3.16 -1.21
N ILE A 593 25.52 -4.01 -2.12
CA ILE A 593 25.61 -5.46 -2.00
C ILE A 593 27.09 -5.80 -1.70
N GLY A 594 27.36 -6.40 -0.54
CA GLY A 594 28.70 -6.85 -0.15
C GLY A 594 29.55 -5.95 0.77
N LYS A 595 29.09 -4.76 1.19
CA LYS A 595 29.82 -3.92 2.19
C LYS A 595 29.10 -3.84 3.55
N LYS A 596 29.88 -3.84 4.64
CA LYS A 596 29.39 -3.74 6.02
C LYS A 596 28.59 -2.44 6.25
N SER A 597 27.69 -2.51 7.22
CA SER A 597 26.63 -1.55 7.59
C SER A 597 27.06 -0.13 8.02
N ASP A 598 28.34 0.21 7.98
CA ASP A 598 28.85 1.49 8.49
C ASP A 598 28.52 2.68 7.55
N ASP A 599 28.26 2.44 6.26
CA ASP A 599 27.85 3.49 5.30
C ASP A 599 26.43 4.04 5.55
N SER A 600 25.61 3.36 6.38
CA SER A 600 24.30 3.87 6.80
C SER A 600 24.39 5.14 7.67
N PHE A 601 25.57 5.43 8.22
CA PHE A 601 25.81 6.64 9.03
C PHE A 601 25.79 7.94 8.21
N GLN A 602 26.06 7.91 6.90
CA GLN A 602 26.22 9.14 6.10
C GLN A 602 24.91 9.89 5.77
N HIS A 603 23.72 9.28 5.95
CA HIS A 603 22.42 9.97 5.76
C HIS A 603 21.85 10.62 7.03
N LYS A 604 22.57 10.57 8.15
CA LYS A 604 22.17 11.24 9.39
C LYS A 604 22.23 12.76 9.19
N GLY A 605 21.08 13.36 8.85
CA GLY A 605 20.95 14.82 8.80
C GLY A 605 20.11 15.36 7.65
N VAL A 606 19.95 14.62 6.55
CA VAL A 606 19.23 15.08 5.35
C VAL A 606 17.82 15.58 5.68
N GLY A 607 17.07 14.81 6.47
CA GLY A 607 15.73 15.23 6.89
C GLY A 607 15.73 16.54 7.69
N LYS A 608 16.73 16.74 8.57
CA LYS A 608 16.87 17.99 9.34
C LYS A 608 17.23 19.17 8.44
N GLN A 609 18.13 18.98 7.49
CA GLN A 609 18.53 20.00 6.51
C GLN A 609 17.33 20.44 5.64
N LEU A 610 16.54 19.48 5.16
CA LEU A 610 15.33 19.74 4.38
C LEU A 610 14.28 20.52 5.20
N MET A 611 14.09 20.14 6.46
CA MET A 611 13.18 20.86 7.37
C MET A 611 13.68 22.28 7.66
N ALA A 612 14.98 22.45 7.92
CA ALA A 612 15.58 23.76 8.16
C ALA A 612 15.42 24.68 6.95
N LYS A 613 15.64 24.17 5.72
CA LYS A 613 15.42 24.96 4.50
C LYS A 613 13.94 25.30 4.27
N ALA A 614 13.02 24.42 4.66
CA ALA A 614 11.59 24.73 4.60
C ALA A 614 11.20 25.82 5.61
N GLU A 615 11.77 25.79 6.83
CA GLU A 615 11.61 26.84 7.85
C GLU A 615 12.17 28.18 7.37
N GLU A 616 13.34 28.18 6.74
CA GLU A 616 13.95 29.38 6.13
C GLU A 616 13.04 30.00 5.07
N ILE A 617 12.59 29.22 4.07
CA ILE A 617 11.70 29.70 2.99
C ILE A 617 10.39 30.26 3.56
N ALA A 618 9.85 29.62 4.59
CA ALA A 618 8.63 30.09 5.26
C ALA A 618 8.86 31.46 5.92
N LYS A 619 9.97 31.65 6.64
CA LYS A 619 10.31 32.95 7.26
C LYS A 619 10.54 34.05 6.23
N GLU A 620 11.27 33.76 5.14
CA GLU A 620 11.50 34.70 4.03
C GLU A 620 10.18 35.20 3.43
N HIS A 621 9.16 34.35 3.39
CA HIS A 621 7.82 34.69 2.92
C HIS A 621 6.86 35.14 4.05
N LYS A 622 7.40 35.58 5.19
CA LYS A 622 6.67 36.14 6.34
C LYS A 622 5.60 35.18 6.90
N LYS A 623 5.83 33.87 6.80
CA LYS A 623 5.01 32.86 7.48
C LYS A 623 5.52 32.70 8.91
N SER A 624 4.61 32.73 9.87
CA SER A 624 4.92 32.60 11.30
C SER A 624 4.65 31.20 11.85
N LYS A 625 4.12 30.29 11.03
CA LYS A 625 3.77 28.93 11.45
C LYS A 625 4.05 27.91 10.35
N ILE A 626 4.58 26.75 10.71
CA ILE A 626 4.59 25.57 9.85
C ILE A 626 3.63 24.52 10.40
N VAL A 627 2.83 23.93 9.51
CA VAL A 627 1.90 22.84 9.78
C VAL A 627 2.32 21.64 8.93
N VAL A 628 2.42 20.46 9.55
CA VAL A 628 2.91 19.23 8.91
C VAL A 628 1.83 18.16 8.94
N ILE A 629 1.50 17.59 7.78
CA ILE A 629 0.68 16.38 7.71
C ILE A 629 1.55 15.14 7.97
N SER A 630 1.66 14.75 9.24
CA SER A 630 2.48 13.61 9.62
C SER A 630 1.67 12.31 9.64
N GLY A 631 2.26 11.23 9.11
CA GLY A 631 1.79 9.89 9.43
C GLY A 631 1.89 9.64 10.94
N ILE A 632 0.96 8.84 11.49
CA ILE A 632 0.84 8.58 12.93
C ILE A 632 2.20 8.13 13.51
N GLY A 633 2.77 7.08 12.95
CA GLY A 633 4.05 6.52 13.33
C GLY A 633 5.27 7.41 13.06
N ALA A 634 5.09 8.59 12.46
CA ALA A 634 6.16 9.56 12.22
C ALA A 634 6.07 10.81 13.12
N ARG A 635 4.99 11.00 13.90
CA ARG A 635 4.79 12.21 14.72
C ARG A 635 5.93 12.48 15.69
N GLN A 636 6.47 11.45 16.33
CA GLN A 636 7.63 11.57 17.23
C GLN A 636 8.89 12.13 16.57
N TYR A 637 9.06 11.92 15.25
CA TYR A 637 10.17 12.53 14.53
C TYR A 637 10.05 14.06 14.55
N PHE A 638 8.86 14.59 14.30
CA PHE A 638 8.59 16.03 14.33
C PHE A 638 8.62 16.59 15.75
N SER A 639 8.16 15.83 16.76
CA SER A 639 8.31 16.22 18.17
C SER A 639 9.77 16.47 18.57
N ARG A 640 10.71 15.63 18.09
CA ARG A 640 12.15 15.86 18.29
C ARG A 640 12.71 17.09 17.57
N LEU A 641 11.97 17.64 16.61
CA LEU A 641 12.27 18.90 15.93
C LEU A 641 11.48 20.08 16.51
N MET A 642 10.91 19.92 17.71
CA MET A 642 10.11 20.91 18.44
C MET A 642 8.78 21.27 17.77
N TYR A 643 8.21 20.36 16.99
CA TYR A 643 6.82 20.47 16.53
C TYR A 643 5.88 19.81 17.54
N ASN A 644 4.73 20.44 17.79
CA ASN A 644 3.73 19.99 18.74
C ASN A 644 2.46 19.50 18.02
N TYR A 645 1.61 18.75 18.72
CA TYR A 645 0.30 18.36 18.20
C TYR A 645 -0.56 19.61 17.99
N ASP A 646 -1.22 19.67 16.84
CA ASP A 646 -2.12 20.77 16.46
C ASP A 646 -3.26 20.18 15.64
N GLY A 647 -4.33 19.82 16.34
CA GLY A 647 -5.44 19.01 15.81
C GLY A 647 -4.98 17.73 15.12
N HIS A 648 -5.17 17.64 13.80
CA HIS A 648 -4.75 16.48 12.99
C HIS A 648 -3.29 16.55 12.50
N TYR A 649 -2.60 17.65 12.76
CA TYR A 649 -1.27 17.98 12.25
C TYR A 649 -0.21 18.01 13.36
N MET A 650 1.04 18.20 12.95
CA MET A 650 2.12 18.65 13.82
C MET A 650 2.50 20.08 13.42
N SER A 651 2.56 21.04 14.34
CA SER A 651 2.89 22.42 14.00
C SER A 651 4.01 23.02 14.87
N LYS A 652 4.64 24.07 14.35
CA LYS A 652 5.70 24.82 15.00
C LYS A 652 5.55 26.30 14.64
N MET A 653 5.62 27.17 15.65
CA MET A 653 5.73 28.62 15.45
C MET A 653 7.16 28.96 15.03
N LEU A 654 7.28 29.85 14.04
CA LEU A 654 8.53 30.38 13.54
C LEU A 654 8.78 31.72 14.22
N ASN A 655 9.81 31.76 15.07
CA ASN A 655 10.31 32.99 15.68
C ASN A 655 11.13 33.82 14.70
#